data_AF-A0A959N4V3-F1
#
_entry.id   AF-A0A959N4V3-F1
#
_cell.length_a   1.000
_cell.length_b   1.000
_cell.length_c   1.000
_cell.angle_alpha   90.00
_cell.angle_beta   90.00
_cell.angle_gamma   90.00
#
_symmetry.space_group_name_H-M   'P 1'
#
loop_
_entity.id
_entity.type
_entity.pdbx_description
1 polymer ?
#
loop_
_entity_poly.entity_id
_entity_poly.type
_entity_poly.pdbx_seq_one_letter_code
_entity_poly.pdbx_strand_id
1 'polypeptide(L)'
;MQIDAQKNPMEFKRWNKMNINKVATTFDNVGMLCDGNNQNSSLARPPSFEYPQGSGLSYGTAVAIVVGAPAGQDPEVVGGTNPEGLPYLDGTVDEGPADFWNEEHFAPYPEFVNPTAASVSTDPNSWPAVWPTALPNYYFVNGMNDEIIENNSLPTETILFDSATGWPGFGKNGEKIADQETFSVMYGWGGTDQLGAGNSTTRWLRTQLVMRGLAWEGTLYENFIVWVYILRNPTSKPITDLAMGIHADFSFLPSFYPGISSDDDRHYYDPKLQLAYGTDDNSYEENPNGGGSLTAENIAWAGVVSLKMPGKTGKVKSYDATHFWQGQTTASGSGGDPEMYYKWNLLNLNDPEDSDNDGIDDDFDHNGIADNIEGGQGYYLGLAADGLQVLGSENFTLNPGETDTLIFATVFGKSQDDIKTNASRAIALYNNDWKIVKAPPAPKVEAVATDQKVTIVWGTDSETDPEFEGYKVYRSQDNGQTWGSESFLDFDGGTHFIPLVQYDKIDGVKGYYQTLPEYAWFYLGEDSWVKLRGVVESDTIKGFNLGAKLKNFQEGDSVNIYVDRDVLNGIDYMYYVAAFDSGNTVVGPLENSAATNITEFNNTVSVKPALALESKTLNNIRVVPNPYKVSEIWETGFDEHKIQFTGLPESASIRIMNSAGELVKILEHNSNSSIAEWNLKNEYNQQIAPGVYFYFISSSIGQTTGKFFVIL
;
A
#
# COMPACT_ATOMS: atom_id res chain seq x y z
N MET A 1 -33.68 16.37 15.93
CA MET A 1 -34.06 17.13 14.71
C MET A 1 -35.32 16.46 14.18
N GLN A 2 -36.41 17.17 13.97
CA GLN A 2 -37.61 16.58 13.37
C GLN A 2 -37.28 16.41 11.88
N ILE A 3 -37.06 15.18 11.43
CA ILE A 3 -36.71 14.89 10.03
C ILE A 3 -37.98 15.18 9.22
N ASP A 4 -37.98 16.28 8.45
CA ASP A 4 -39.03 16.54 7.46
C ASP A 4 -39.03 15.39 6.44
N ALA A 5 -40.23 14.89 6.08
CA ALA A 5 -40.40 13.72 5.23
C ALA A 5 -39.71 13.89 3.85
N GLN A 6 -38.59 13.21 3.63
CA GLN A 6 -38.02 13.04 2.30
C GLN A 6 -38.67 11.88 1.57
N LYS A 7 -38.82 12.04 0.25
CA LYS A 7 -39.48 11.05 -0.60
C LYS A 7 -38.51 10.03 -1.21
N ASN A 8 -37.20 10.31 -1.26
CA ASN A 8 -36.18 9.38 -1.77
C ASN A 8 -34.99 9.32 -0.78
N PRO A 9 -34.72 8.19 -0.13
CA PRO A 9 -33.61 8.07 0.82
C PRO A 9 -32.23 8.16 0.16
N MET A 10 -32.13 7.94 -1.15
CA MET A 10 -30.88 8.07 -1.90
C MET A 10 -30.42 9.52 -2.07
N GLU A 11 -31.24 10.51 -1.70
CA GLU A 11 -30.80 11.90 -1.53
C GLU A 11 -29.67 12.06 -0.49
N PHE A 12 -29.47 11.06 0.36
CA PHE A 12 -28.39 10.99 1.35
C PHE A 12 -27.20 10.13 0.92
N LYS A 13 -27.23 9.53 -0.27
CA LYS A 13 -26.07 8.84 -0.83
C LYS A 13 -24.93 9.84 -1.00
N ARG A 14 -23.79 9.54 -0.43
CA ARG A 14 -22.58 10.35 -0.54
C ARG A 14 -21.43 9.46 -0.91
N TRP A 15 -20.55 10.01 -1.73
CA TRP A 15 -19.31 9.40 -2.16
C TRP A 15 -18.14 10.02 -1.41
N ASN A 16 -17.09 9.25 -1.21
CA ASN A 16 -15.78 9.74 -0.82
C ASN A 16 -14.69 8.79 -1.36
N LYS A 17 -13.43 9.04 -0.99
CA LYS A 17 -12.27 8.32 -1.50
C LYS A 17 -11.44 7.74 -0.36
N MET A 18 -11.11 6.46 -0.47
CA MET A 18 -9.99 5.85 0.26
C MET A 18 -8.74 6.04 -0.60
N ASN A 19 -7.71 6.67 -0.04
CA ASN A 19 -6.51 7.09 -0.74
C ASN A 19 -5.32 7.14 0.22
N ILE A 20 -4.86 5.97 0.61
CA ILE A 20 -3.68 5.78 1.45
C ILE A 20 -2.89 4.61 0.84
N ASN A 21 -1.65 4.89 0.43
CA ASN A 21 -0.70 3.98 -0.24
C ASN A 21 -0.82 3.79 -1.77
N LYS A 22 -0.70 2.55 -2.28
CA LYS A 22 -0.72 2.23 -3.71
C LYS A 22 -2.11 1.88 -4.23
N VAL A 23 -3.10 1.70 -3.37
CA VAL A 23 -4.49 1.46 -3.79
C VAL A 23 -5.33 2.69 -3.46
N ALA A 24 -6.06 3.18 -4.45
CA ALA A 24 -7.01 4.26 -4.26
C ALA A 24 -8.36 3.88 -4.85
N THR A 25 -9.45 4.11 -4.13
CA THR A 25 -10.80 3.85 -4.67
C THR A 25 -11.82 4.83 -4.14
N THR A 26 -12.85 5.08 -4.92
CA THR A 26 -14.09 5.67 -4.42
C THR A 26 -14.92 4.62 -3.67
N PHE A 27 -15.72 5.10 -2.73
CA PHE A 27 -16.72 4.32 -2.01
C PHE A 27 -17.89 5.23 -1.67
N ASP A 28 -19.05 4.65 -1.40
CA ASP A 28 -20.20 5.39 -0.89
C ASP A 28 -20.66 4.93 0.49
N ASN A 29 -21.60 5.67 1.05
CA ASN A 29 -22.21 5.36 2.35
C ASN A 29 -23.42 4.42 2.26
N VAL A 30 -23.65 3.76 1.11
CA VAL A 30 -24.66 2.70 0.95
C VAL A 30 -24.05 1.31 0.79
N GLY A 31 -22.72 1.23 0.75
CA GLY A 31 -21.99 -0.03 0.85
C GLY A 31 -21.23 -0.39 -0.43
N MET A 32 -21.31 0.41 -1.49
CA MET A 32 -20.64 0.14 -2.75
C MET A 32 -19.18 0.61 -2.71
N LEU A 33 -18.30 -0.21 -3.27
CA LEU A 33 -16.90 0.10 -3.51
C LEU A 33 -16.70 0.23 -5.01
N CYS A 34 -16.07 1.33 -5.42
CA CYS A 34 -15.95 1.78 -6.81
C CYS A 34 -17.28 1.96 -7.56
N ASP A 35 -17.22 2.69 -8.67
CA ASP A 35 -18.30 2.77 -9.66
C ASP A 35 -17.62 3.08 -11.00
N GLY A 36 -17.26 2.01 -11.70
CA GLY A 36 -16.71 2.05 -13.04
C GLY A 36 -17.78 1.99 -14.11
N ASN A 37 -18.96 2.60 -13.95
CA ASN A 37 -20.05 2.41 -14.92
C ASN A 37 -19.63 2.75 -16.37
N ASN A 38 -19.29 1.69 -17.13
CA ASN A 38 -18.87 1.71 -18.53
C ASN A 38 -19.99 2.22 -19.46
N GLN A 39 -21.23 2.02 -19.05
CA GLN A 39 -22.42 2.32 -19.85
C GLN A 39 -22.80 3.80 -19.76
N ASN A 40 -22.42 4.47 -18.67
CA ASN A 40 -22.65 5.88 -18.47
C ASN A 40 -21.47 6.54 -17.75
N SER A 41 -20.45 6.94 -18.53
CA SER A 41 -19.27 7.68 -18.05
C SER A 41 -19.57 8.94 -17.22
N SER A 42 -20.77 9.51 -17.29
CA SER A 42 -21.18 10.63 -16.44
C SER A 42 -21.58 10.21 -15.02
N LEU A 43 -21.91 8.93 -14.83
CA LEU A 43 -22.22 8.31 -13.54
C LEU A 43 -21.00 7.64 -12.89
N ALA A 44 -19.99 7.24 -13.67
CA ALA A 44 -18.74 6.70 -13.13
C ALA A 44 -18.12 7.62 -12.05
N ARG A 45 -17.45 7.00 -11.07
CA ARG A 45 -16.81 7.65 -9.91
C ARG A 45 -15.33 7.25 -9.83
N PRO A 46 -14.46 7.82 -10.69
CA PRO A 46 -13.04 7.50 -10.63
C PRO A 46 -12.36 8.05 -9.36
N PRO A 47 -11.28 7.39 -8.88
CA PRO A 47 -10.78 6.12 -9.40
C PRO A 47 -11.64 4.93 -8.96
N SER A 48 -11.96 4.06 -9.91
CA SER A 48 -12.60 2.77 -9.64
C SER A 48 -11.50 1.73 -9.46
N PHE A 49 -10.98 1.67 -8.23
CA PHE A 49 -9.71 1.01 -7.88
C PHE A 49 -8.53 1.37 -8.81
N GLU A 50 -7.74 2.36 -8.42
CA GLU A 50 -6.50 2.73 -9.08
C GLU A 50 -5.29 2.08 -8.40
N TYR A 51 -4.44 1.45 -9.22
CA TYR A 51 -3.20 0.81 -8.78
C TYR A 51 -2.06 0.91 -9.83
N PRO A 52 -0.81 1.16 -9.41
CA PRO A 52 -0.49 1.88 -8.19
C PRO A 52 -1.11 3.29 -8.23
N GLN A 53 -1.51 3.83 -7.09
CA GLN A 53 -2.09 5.16 -6.95
C GLN A 53 -1.28 6.22 -7.72
N GLY A 54 -1.93 7.00 -8.57
CA GLY A 54 -1.32 7.99 -9.44
C GLY A 54 -0.90 7.45 -10.82
N SER A 55 -1.14 6.18 -11.13
CA SER A 55 -0.90 5.58 -12.45
C SER A 55 -1.90 6.06 -13.50
N GLY A 56 -3.11 6.43 -13.08
CA GLY A 56 -4.25 6.66 -13.96
C GLY A 56 -4.95 5.39 -14.44
N LEU A 57 -4.51 4.20 -14.03
CA LEU A 57 -5.10 2.90 -14.38
C LEU A 57 -6.24 2.56 -13.42
N SER A 58 -7.34 2.00 -13.91
CA SER A 58 -8.52 1.64 -13.11
C SER A 58 -8.82 0.15 -13.26
N TYR A 59 -9.35 -0.50 -12.22
CA TYR A 59 -9.48 -1.95 -12.20
C TYR A 59 -10.85 -2.48 -11.74
N GLY A 60 -11.82 -1.62 -11.42
CA GLY A 60 -13.11 -2.05 -10.87
C GLY A 60 -14.32 -1.48 -11.60
N THR A 61 -15.36 -2.29 -11.75
CA THR A 61 -16.71 -1.84 -12.12
C THR A 61 -17.55 -1.65 -10.86
N ALA A 62 -17.86 -2.73 -10.13
CA ALA A 62 -18.38 -2.64 -8.78
C ALA A 62 -17.89 -3.79 -7.87
N VAL A 63 -17.55 -3.44 -6.63
CA VAL A 63 -17.39 -4.41 -5.55
C VAL A 63 -18.39 -4.09 -4.45
N ALA A 64 -19.24 -5.06 -4.13
CA ALA A 64 -20.43 -4.83 -3.32
C ALA A 64 -20.77 -6.03 -2.42
N ILE A 65 -21.70 -5.83 -1.49
CA ILE A 65 -22.25 -6.90 -0.65
C ILE A 65 -23.66 -7.25 -1.10
N VAL A 66 -23.92 -8.55 -1.14
CA VAL A 66 -25.23 -9.13 -1.41
C VAL A 66 -25.70 -9.93 -0.20
N VAL A 67 -26.99 -9.84 0.12
CA VAL A 67 -27.63 -10.50 1.25
C VAL A 67 -28.88 -11.23 0.74
N GLY A 68 -28.90 -12.55 0.88
CA GLY A 68 -29.98 -13.39 0.39
C GLY A 68 -30.70 -14.13 1.50
N ALA A 69 -32.00 -14.38 1.35
CA ALA A 69 -32.75 -15.28 2.22
C ALA A 69 -33.92 -15.95 1.48
N PRO A 70 -34.38 -17.15 1.89
CA PRO A 70 -35.50 -17.81 1.24
C PRO A 70 -36.83 -17.07 1.50
N ALA A 71 -37.83 -17.32 0.67
CA ALA A 71 -39.14 -16.65 0.71
C ALA A 71 -39.91 -16.78 2.05
N GLY A 72 -39.64 -17.83 2.83
CA GLY A 72 -40.39 -18.21 4.03
C GLY A 72 -40.11 -17.39 5.29
N GLN A 73 -39.85 -16.08 5.17
CA GLN A 73 -39.55 -15.20 6.29
C GLN A 73 -40.80 -14.70 7.03
N ASP A 74 -40.63 -14.27 8.28
CA ASP A 74 -41.70 -13.61 9.03
C ASP A 74 -42.04 -12.23 8.40
N PRO A 75 -43.33 -11.85 8.25
CA PRO A 75 -43.72 -10.54 7.69
C PRO A 75 -43.10 -9.32 8.40
N GLU A 76 -42.65 -9.46 9.65
CA GLU A 76 -41.96 -8.39 10.37
C GLU A 76 -40.54 -8.15 9.85
N VAL A 77 -39.87 -9.15 9.28
CA VAL A 77 -38.47 -9.04 8.84
C VAL A 77 -38.30 -8.70 7.36
N VAL A 78 -39.40 -8.53 6.65
CA VAL A 78 -39.42 -8.25 5.21
C VAL A 78 -40.27 -7.02 4.91
N GLY A 79 -39.91 -6.31 3.85
CA GLY A 79 -40.71 -5.24 3.29
C GLY A 79 -41.25 -5.55 1.90
N GLY A 80 -42.21 -4.74 1.46
CA GLY A 80 -42.83 -4.85 0.14
C GLY A 80 -43.87 -5.96 0.04
N THR A 81 -44.12 -6.45 -1.17
CA THR A 81 -45.12 -7.49 -1.45
C THR A 81 -44.47 -8.66 -2.18
N ASN A 82 -44.58 -9.86 -1.59
CA ASN A 82 -44.05 -11.10 -2.17
C ASN A 82 -45.17 -12.13 -2.45
N PRO A 83 -46.12 -11.83 -3.37
CA PRO A 83 -47.23 -12.74 -3.66
C PRO A 83 -46.80 -14.04 -4.35
N GLU A 84 -45.62 -14.04 -4.97
CA GLU A 84 -45.08 -15.16 -5.74
C GLU A 84 -44.22 -16.11 -4.89
N GLY A 85 -43.90 -15.74 -3.65
CA GLY A 85 -43.12 -16.59 -2.73
C GLY A 85 -41.69 -16.79 -3.22
N LEU A 86 -41.07 -15.73 -3.72
CA LEU A 86 -39.70 -15.73 -4.27
C LEU A 86 -38.67 -15.42 -3.17
N PRO A 87 -37.41 -15.85 -3.32
CA PRO A 87 -36.34 -15.48 -2.39
C PRO A 87 -36.12 -13.96 -2.36
N TYR A 88 -35.58 -13.49 -1.25
CA TYR A 88 -35.14 -12.12 -1.04
C TYR A 88 -33.66 -12.01 -1.40
N LEU A 89 -33.29 -10.94 -2.10
CA LEU A 89 -31.91 -10.64 -2.46
C LEU A 89 -31.73 -9.12 -2.41
N ASP A 90 -30.85 -8.66 -1.51
CA ASP A 90 -30.54 -7.25 -1.30
C ASP A 90 -29.07 -7.00 -1.60
N GLY A 91 -28.79 -6.05 -2.49
CA GLY A 91 -27.42 -5.69 -2.89
C GLY A 91 -27.11 -4.22 -2.62
N THR A 92 -25.84 -3.93 -2.31
CA THR A 92 -25.29 -2.56 -2.27
C THR A 92 -24.79 -2.10 -3.64
N VAL A 93 -25.27 -2.70 -4.74
CA VAL A 93 -24.73 -2.57 -6.09
C VAL A 93 -25.63 -1.72 -7.01
N ASP A 94 -24.99 -0.97 -7.92
CA ASP A 94 -25.60 -0.04 -8.88
C ASP A 94 -24.92 -0.15 -10.26
N GLU A 95 -25.14 -1.26 -10.98
CA GLU A 95 -24.49 -1.56 -12.28
C GLU A 95 -25.37 -1.40 -13.53
N GLY A 96 -26.51 -0.71 -13.42
CA GLY A 96 -27.29 -0.26 -14.58
C GLY A 96 -28.14 -1.32 -15.32
N PRO A 97 -28.60 -1.02 -16.56
CA PRO A 97 -29.88 -1.40 -17.18
C PRO A 97 -30.10 -2.87 -17.57
N ALA A 98 -29.28 -3.81 -17.12
CA ALA A 98 -29.75 -5.18 -17.07
C ALA A 98 -30.87 -5.21 -16.02
N ASP A 99 -32.06 -5.71 -16.36
CA ASP A 99 -33.20 -5.90 -15.44
C ASP A 99 -32.89 -6.80 -14.20
N PHE A 100 -31.60 -7.06 -13.95
CA PHE A 100 -30.99 -7.92 -12.95
C PHE A 100 -30.97 -7.31 -11.55
N TRP A 101 -30.58 -6.02 -11.45
CA TRP A 101 -30.54 -5.27 -10.19
C TRP A 101 -31.51 -4.11 -10.29
N ASN A 102 -32.63 -4.19 -9.56
CA ASN A 102 -33.52 -3.05 -9.34
C ASN A 102 -32.89 -2.07 -8.30
N GLU A 103 -31.69 -1.57 -8.64
CA GLU A 103 -30.66 -0.74 -7.97
C GLU A 103 -30.72 -0.52 -6.42
N GLU A 104 -29.55 -0.67 -5.77
CA GLU A 104 -29.21 -0.33 -4.38
C GLU A 104 -30.30 -0.56 -3.32
N HIS A 105 -30.42 -1.78 -2.81
CA HIS A 105 -31.36 -2.13 -1.73
C HIS A 105 -30.91 -1.68 -0.34
N PHE A 106 -29.90 -0.81 -0.25
CA PHE A 106 -29.45 -0.20 1.00
C PHE A 106 -29.50 1.32 0.91
N ALA A 107 -30.02 1.94 1.97
CA ALA A 107 -30.12 3.39 2.11
C ALA A 107 -29.42 3.86 3.39
N PRO A 108 -28.76 5.03 3.39
CA PRO A 108 -28.00 5.46 4.55
C PRO A 108 -28.94 6.03 5.62
N TYR A 109 -28.63 5.78 6.89
CA TYR A 109 -29.36 6.41 7.99
C TYR A 109 -29.03 7.92 8.04
N PRO A 110 -30.01 8.83 7.93
CA PRO A 110 -29.76 10.27 7.82
C PRO A 110 -28.88 10.88 8.92
N GLU A 111 -28.98 10.36 10.14
CA GLU A 111 -28.20 10.83 11.30
C GLU A 111 -26.71 10.47 11.25
N PHE A 112 -26.29 9.58 10.34
CA PHE A 112 -24.88 9.24 10.09
C PHE A 112 -24.30 9.95 8.86
N VAL A 113 -25.07 10.83 8.21
CA VAL A 113 -24.70 11.42 6.92
C VAL A 113 -24.30 12.88 7.05
N ASN A 114 -23.18 13.22 6.43
CA ASN A 114 -22.80 14.60 6.17
C ASN A 114 -23.36 15.07 4.81
N PRO A 115 -23.76 16.35 4.67
CA PRO A 115 -24.31 16.85 3.41
C PRO A 115 -23.37 16.82 2.20
N THR A 116 -22.05 16.73 2.35
CA THR A 116 -21.08 16.89 1.26
C THR A 116 -20.35 15.61 0.86
N ALA A 117 -20.03 14.70 1.79
CA ALA A 117 -19.23 13.51 1.50
C ALA A 117 -19.53 12.36 2.48
N ALA A 118 -19.23 11.12 2.09
CA ALA A 118 -19.25 9.98 3.00
C ALA A 118 -18.12 10.13 4.04
N SER A 119 -18.32 9.65 5.26
CA SER A 119 -17.38 9.92 6.35
C SER A 119 -16.07 9.15 6.19
N VAL A 120 -14.93 9.85 6.33
CA VAL A 120 -13.58 9.27 6.37
C VAL A 120 -12.74 9.93 7.48
N SER A 121 -11.93 9.14 8.19
CA SER A 121 -11.20 9.57 9.39
C SER A 121 -10.21 10.70 9.13
N THR A 122 -9.67 10.79 7.92
CA THR A 122 -8.70 11.82 7.51
C THR A 122 -9.34 13.14 7.08
N ASP A 123 -10.67 13.21 6.96
CA ASP A 123 -11.41 14.44 6.65
C ASP A 123 -12.57 14.67 7.63
N PRO A 124 -12.33 15.39 8.74
CA PRO A 124 -13.38 15.74 9.69
C PRO A 124 -14.56 16.54 9.11
N ASN A 125 -14.40 17.19 7.95
CA ASN A 125 -15.50 17.91 7.31
C ASN A 125 -16.52 16.97 6.67
N SER A 126 -16.14 15.70 6.44
CA SER A 126 -17.02 14.64 5.93
C SER A 126 -17.89 13.99 7.00
N TRP A 127 -17.77 14.40 8.27
CA TRP A 127 -18.50 13.79 9.39
C TRP A 127 -19.86 14.46 9.62
N PRO A 128 -20.90 13.75 10.09
CA PRO A 128 -22.11 14.40 10.56
C PRO A 128 -21.79 15.39 11.68
N ALA A 129 -22.60 16.45 11.81
CA ALA A 129 -22.35 17.51 12.79
C ALA A 129 -22.29 16.99 14.25
N VAL A 130 -23.04 15.93 14.53
CA VAL A 130 -23.02 15.19 15.79
C VAL A 130 -23.18 13.72 15.47
N TRP A 131 -22.25 12.90 15.92
CA TRP A 131 -22.36 11.44 15.78
C TRP A 131 -23.43 10.86 16.73
N PRO A 132 -24.28 9.94 16.25
CA PRO A 132 -25.09 9.10 17.13
C PRO A 132 -24.22 8.27 18.06
N THR A 133 -24.63 8.07 19.31
CA THR A 133 -23.83 7.33 20.31
C THR A 133 -24.05 5.81 20.28
N ALA A 134 -25.04 5.37 19.53
CA ALA A 134 -25.41 3.96 19.38
C ALA A 134 -25.99 3.73 17.98
N LEU A 135 -25.96 2.47 17.53
CA LEU A 135 -26.66 2.08 16.30
C LEU A 135 -28.18 2.24 16.47
N PRO A 136 -28.90 2.61 15.39
CA PRO A 136 -30.37 2.69 15.42
C PRO A 136 -31.00 1.36 15.85
N ASN A 137 -31.93 1.41 16.81
CA ASN A 137 -32.77 0.28 17.22
C ASN A 137 -34.15 0.35 16.55
N TYR A 138 -34.20 0.85 15.33
CA TYR A 138 -35.43 1.01 14.57
C TYR A 138 -35.22 0.66 13.11
N TYR A 139 -36.33 0.30 12.45
CA TYR A 139 -36.39 0.03 11.02
C TYR A 139 -37.60 0.72 10.40
N PHE A 140 -37.58 0.87 9.08
CA PHE A 140 -38.65 1.50 8.32
C PHE A 140 -39.62 0.43 7.79
N VAL A 141 -40.93 0.68 7.88
CA VAL A 141 -41.95 -0.28 7.44
C VAL A 141 -41.94 -0.45 5.92
N ASN A 142 -41.90 0.64 5.16
CA ASN A 142 -41.94 0.62 3.69
C ASN A 142 -40.59 0.97 3.04
N GLY A 143 -39.50 1.05 3.80
CA GLY A 143 -38.16 1.34 3.26
C GLY A 143 -37.91 2.80 2.83
N MET A 144 -38.94 3.64 2.75
CA MET A 144 -38.80 5.10 2.65
C MET A 144 -38.77 5.74 4.05
N ASN A 145 -38.56 7.06 4.17
CA ASN A 145 -38.64 7.83 5.43
C ASN A 145 -40.08 7.89 6.00
N ASP A 146 -40.68 6.72 6.19
CA ASP A 146 -42.06 6.41 6.53
C ASP A 146 -42.19 6.08 8.04
N GLU A 147 -43.26 5.38 8.42
CA GLU A 147 -43.46 4.86 9.78
C GLU A 147 -42.23 4.08 10.25
N ILE A 148 -41.67 4.56 11.36
CA ILE A 148 -40.56 3.93 12.08
C ILE A 148 -41.14 3.00 13.13
N ILE A 149 -40.65 1.76 13.16
CA ILE A 149 -40.90 0.84 14.27
C ILE A 149 -39.66 0.83 15.16
N GLU A 150 -39.77 1.43 16.34
CA GLU A 150 -38.77 1.30 17.39
C GLU A 150 -38.83 -0.07 18.04
N ASN A 151 -37.68 -0.75 18.13
CA ASN A 151 -37.53 -2.01 18.83
C ASN A 151 -36.67 -1.82 20.08
N ASN A 152 -37.26 -1.17 21.08
CA ASN A 152 -36.63 -0.89 22.38
C ASN A 152 -36.36 -2.16 23.22
N SER A 153 -36.73 -3.35 22.72
CA SER A 153 -36.40 -4.62 23.36
C SER A 153 -35.00 -5.14 23.00
N LEU A 154 -34.40 -4.61 21.92
CA LEU A 154 -33.05 -4.98 21.50
C LEU A 154 -31.97 -4.37 22.42
N PRO A 155 -30.84 -5.05 22.60
CA PRO A 155 -29.66 -4.44 23.20
C PRO A 155 -29.26 -3.15 22.47
N THR A 156 -28.80 -2.15 23.23
CA THR A 156 -28.22 -0.94 22.66
C THR A 156 -26.78 -1.22 22.26
N GLU A 157 -26.50 -1.17 20.95
CA GLU A 157 -25.15 -1.30 20.41
C GLU A 157 -24.44 0.06 20.44
N THR A 158 -23.55 0.26 21.41
CA THR A 158 -22.85 1.53 21.61
C THR A 158 -21.72 1.71 20.60
N ILE A 159 -21.63 2.90 20.01
CA ILE A 159 -20.54 3.27 19.11
C ILE A 159 -19.39 3.84 19.95
N LEU A 160 -18.18 3.34 19.72
CA LEU A 160 -16.97 3.80 20.39
C LEU A 160 -16.33 4.95 19.63
N PHE A 161 -15.91 5.96 20.37
CA PHE A 161 -15.33 7.19 19.84
C PHE A 161 -13.92 7.41 20.36
N ASP A 162 -13.06 7.92 19.49
CA ASP A 162 -11.79 8.48 19.94
C ASP A 162 -11.99 9.71 20.82
N SER A 163 -11.27 9.74 21.93
CA SER A 163 -11.33 10.84 22.89
C SER A 163 -10.69 12.13 22.37
N ALA A 164 -9.75 12.05 21.42
CA ALA A 164 -9.04 13.21 20.89
C ALA A 164 -9.76 13.86 19.70
N THR A 165 -10.24 13.03 18.77
CA THR A 165 -10.82 13.44 17.49
C THR A 165 -12.35 13.33 17.47
N GLY A 166 -12.94 12.40 18.22
CA GLY A 166 -14.38 12.12 18.18
C GLY A 166 -14.83 11.25 16.99
N TRP A 167 -13.91 10.57 16.30
CA TRP A 167 -14.22 9.63 15.21
C TRP A 167 -14.82 8.31 15.72
N PRO A 168 -15.94 7.83 15.14
CA PRO A 168 -16.48 6.50 15.41
C PRO A 168 -15.65 5.45 14.66
N GLY A 169 -15.06 4.49 15.37
CA GLY A 169 -14.22 3.47 14.71
C GLY A 169 -12.94 3.09 15.46
N PHE A 170 -12.74 3.60 16.67
CA PHE A 170 -11.60 3.22 17.48
C PHE A 170 -11.87 1.90 18.21
N GLY A 171 -10.79 1.17 18.51
CA GLY A 171 -10.88 -0.13 19.16
C GLY A 171 -11.44 -0.01 20.58
N LYS A 172 -11.63 -1.15 21.24
CA LYS A 172 -12.29 -1.21 22.55
C LYS A 172 -11.63 -0.33 23.62
N ASN A 173 -10.36 0.05 23.41
CA ASN A 173 -9.57 0.87 24.32
C ASN A 173 -9.31 2.29 23.79
N GLY A 174 -10.01 2.72 22.73
CA GLY A 174 -9.81 4.03 22.11
C GLY A 174 -8.55 4.12 21.24
N GLU A 175 -8.00 2.99 20.79
CA GLU A 175 -6.85 2.91 19.90
C GLU A 175 -7.22 3.09 18.43
N LYS A 176 -6.36 3.79 17.67
CA LYS A 176 -6.48 3.96 16.23
C LYS A 176 -6.36 2.56 15.58
N ILE A 177 -7.37 2.11 14.86
CA ILE A 177 -7.39 0.77 14.25
C ILE A 177 -6.67 0.77 12.89
N ALA A 178 -6.80 1.84 12.11
CA ALA A 178 -6.22 1.98 10.77
C ALA A 178 -5.76 3.43 10.51
N ASP A 179 -4.84 3.62 9.57
CA ASP A 179 -4.31 4.95 9.26
C ASP A 179 -5.30 5.84 8.52
N GLN A 180 -6.10 5.24 7.64
CA GLN A 180 -7.32 5.79 7.09
C GLN A 180 -8.47 4.82 7.29
N GLU A 181 -9.65 5.36 7.60
CA GLU A 181 -10.84 4.58 7.84
C GLU A 181 -12.10 5.28 7.31
N THR A 182 -13.09 4.51 6.84
CA THR A 182 -14.48 4.99 6.68
C THR A 182 -15.45 4.31 7.65
N PHE A 183 -16.57 4.98 7.96
CA PHE A 183 -17.64 4.48 8.80
C PHE A 183 -19.01 4.92 8.26
N SER A 184 -19.86 3.96 7.89
CA SER A 184 -21.22 4.21 7.38
C SER A 184 -22.22 3.23 8.00
N VAL A 185 -23.47 3.68 8.19
CA VAL A 185 -24.58 2.85 8.68
C VAL A 185 -25.77 3.01 7.73
N MET A 186 -26.30 1.90 7.28
CA MET A 186 -27.39 1.83 6.29
C MET A 186 -28.44 0.79 6.68
N TYR A 187 -29.61 0.86 6.06
CA TYR A 187 -30.73 -0.05 6.26
C TYR A 187 -31.23 -0.63 4.94
N GLY A 188 -31.73 -1.86 4.99
CA GLY A 188 -32.38 -2.51 3.87
C GLY A 188 -33.67 -1.80 3.49
N TRP A 189 -33.84 -1.49 2.21
CA TRP A 189 -35.00 -0.83 1.66
C TRP A 189 -35.34 -1.37 0.26
N GLY A 190 -36.37 -0.77 -0.32
CA GLY A 190 -37.04 -1.29 -1.48
C GLY A 190 -36.37 -1.09 -2.84
N GLY A 191 -35.18 -0.48 -2.90
CA GLY A 191 -34.47 -0.13 -4.12
C GLY A 191 -34.96 1.17 -4.79
N THR A 192 -34.15 1.75 -5.67
CA THR A 192 -34.46 3.01 -6.38
C THR A 192 -35.65 2.89 -7.33
N ASP A 193 -35.86 1.71 -7.90
CA ASP A 193 -36.90 1.44 -8.91
C ASP A 193 -38.33 1.41 -8.36
N GLN A 194 -38.52 1.51 -7.04
CA GLN A 194 -39.84 1.76 -6.45
C GLN A 194 -40.48 3.08 -6.91
N LEU A 195 -39.66 4.01 -7.43
CA LEU A 195 -40.09 5.33 -7.86
C LEU A 195 -40.53 5.36 -9.34
N GLY A 196 -40.31 4.26 -10.08
CA GLY A 196 -40.85 3.98 -11.42
C GLY A 196 -42.24 3.35 -11.38
N ALA A 197 -42.95 3.34 -12.52
CA ALA A 197 -44.38 3.04 -12.59
C ALA A 197 -44.82 1.65 -12.02
N GLY A 198 -45.21 1.61 -10.74
CA GLY A 198 -46.19 0.67 -10.20
C GLY A 198 -45.76 -0.79 -10.08
N ASN A 199 -44.57 -1.08 -9.56
CA ASN A 199 -44.12 -2.46 -9.38
C ASN A 199 -44.68 -3.08 -8.08
N SER A 200 -45.66 -3.99 -8.20
CA SER A 200 -46.30 -4.69 -7.09
C SER A 200 -45.53 -5.92 -6.58
N THR A 201 -44.21 -5.97 -6.82
CA THR A 201 -43.36 -7.15 -6.58
C THR A 201 -42.03 -6.82 -5.89
N THR A 202 -41.83 -5.57 -5.47
CA THR A 202 -40.63 -5.18 -4.71
C THR A 202 -40.64 -5.87 -3.35
N ARG A 203 -39.50 -6.42 -2.97
CA ARG A 203 -39.33 -7.21 -1.74
C ARG A 203 -37.88 -7.08 -1.27
N TRP A 204 -37.70 -6.92 0.03
CA TRP A 204 -36.38 -6.76 0.65
C TRP A 204 -36.40 -7.26 2.09
N LEU A 205 -35.22 -7.48 2.66
CA LEU A 205 -35.02 -7.80 4.06
C LEU A 205 -34.85 -6.52 4.87
N ARG A 206 -35.52 -6.45 6.03
CA ARG A 206 -35.33 -5.36 7.00
C ARG A 206 -34.05 -5.62 7.80
N THR A 207 -32.92 -5.38 7.17
CA THR A 207 -31.58 -5.50 7.75
C THR A 207 -31.00 -4.13 8.06
N GLN A 208 -30.01 -4.10 8.94
CA GLN A 208 -29.12 -2.96 9.15
C GLN A 208 -27.70 -3.40 8.83
N LEU A 209 -26.98 -2.59 8.09
CA LEU A 209 -25.61 -2.87 7.68
C LEU A 209 -24.70 -1.75 8.17
N VAL A 210 -23.55 -2.11 8.73
CA VAL A 210 -22.46 -1.17 9.05
C VAL A 210 -21.30 -1.48 8.14
N MET A 211 -20.76 -0.48 7.47
CA MET A 211 -19.60 -0.59 6.58
C MET A 211 -18.43 0.17 7.17
N ARG A 212 -17.26 -0.45 7.11
CA ARG A 212 -15.97 0.18 7.38
C ARG A 212 -14.95 -0.23 6.32
N GLY A 213 -14.08 0.69 5.95
CA GLY A 213 -12.89 0.43 5.14
C GLY A 213 -11.66 0.81 5.96
N LEU A 214 -10.64 -0.03 5.97
CA LEU A 214 -9.45 0.08 6.83
C LEU A 214 -8.20 -0.05 5.96
N ALA A 215 -7.30 0.92 6.07
CA ALA A 215 -6.01 0.87 5.37
C ALA A 215 -4.89 1.47 6.23
N TRP A 216 -3.69 0.90 6.13
CA TRP A 216 -2.54 1.17 6.99
C TRP A 216 -1.33 1.60 6.18
N GLU A 217 -0.52 2.51 6.70
CA GLU A 217 0.76 2.86 6.07
C GLU A 217 1.80 1.74 6.27
N GLY A 218 2.62 1.51 5.24
CA GLY A 218 3.74 0.59 5.28
C GLY A 218 3.80 -0.34 4.08
N THR A 219 5.02 -0.78 3.73
CA THR A 219 5.30 -1.58 2.53
C THR A 219 4.58 -2.93 2.48
N LEU A 220 4.14 -3.46 3.62
CA LEU A 220 3.39 -4.70 3.69
C LEU A 220 1.88 -4.53 3.47
N TYR A 221 1.38 -3.30 3.65
CA TYR A 221 -0.04 -2.97 3.70
C TYR A 221 -0.48 -2.06 2.56
N GLU A 222 0.46 -1.72 1.66
CA GLU A 222 0.25 -0.72 0.61
C GLU A 222 -0.57 -1.22 -0.58
N ASN A 223 -0.74 -2.54 -0.74
CA ASN A 223 -1.35 -3.17 -1.92
C ASN A 223 -2.76 -3.71 -1.68
N PHE A 224 -3.40 -3.37 -0.54
CA PHE A 224 -4.77 -3.78 -0.26
C PHE A 224 -5.52 -2.81 0.65
N ILE A 225 -6.85 -2.89 0.62
CA ILE A 225 -7.75 -2.21 1.55
C ILE A 225 -8.66 -3.28 2.16
N VAL A 226 -8.82 -3.28 3.49
CA VAL A 226 -9.71 -4.20 4.19
C VAL A 226 -11.08 -3.57 4.35
N TRP A 227 -12.13 -4.33 4.08
CA TRP A 227 -13.51 -3.92 4.22
C TRP A 227 -14.24 -4.80 5.22
N VAL A 228 -15.02 -4.17 6.11
CA VAL A 228 -15.77 -4.81 7.19
C VAL A 228 -17.23 -4.43 7.03
N TYR A 229 -18.07 -5.46 6.87
CA TYR A 229 -19.52 -5.32 6.77
C TYR A 229 -20.18 -6.09 7.90
N ILE A 230 -20.88 -5.39 8.79
CA ILE A 230 -21.59 -5.99 9.92
C ILE A 230 -23.08 -5.96 9.62
N LEU A 231 -23.66 -7.13 9.41
CA LEU A 231 -25.11 -7.28 9.21
C LEU A 231 -25.78 -7.49 10.55
N ARG A 232 -26.86 -6.75 10.79
CA ARG A 232 -27.66 -6.78 12.01
C ARG A 232 -29.12 -7.00 11.70
N ASN A 233 -29.81 -7.73 12.57
CA ASN A 233 -31.26 -7.84 12.56
C ASN A 233 -31.89 -6.80 13.52
N PRO A 234 -32.48 -5.69 13.01
CA PRO A 234 -33.13 -4.67 13.84
C PRO A 234 -34.59 -5.02 14.26
N THR A 235 -35.11 -6.19 13.88
CA THR A 235 -36.53 -6.57 14.09
C THR A 235 -36.71 -7.45 15.34
N SER A 236 -37.96 -7.80 15.69
CA SER A 236 -38.27 -8.66 16.84
C SER A 236 -38.43 -10.15 16.48
N LYS A 237 -38.19 -10.51 15.22
CA LYS A 237 -38.28 -11.87 14.70
C LYS A 237 -36.96 -12.31 14.08
N PRO A 238 -36.63 -13.61 14.09
CA PRO A 238 -35.41 -14.09 13.44
C PRO A 238 -35.50 -13.97 11.91
N ILE A 239 -34.36 -13.69 11.27
CA ILE A 239 -34.19 -13.86 9.82
C ILE A 239 -33.47 -15.20 9.63
N THR A 240 -34.13 -16.16 8.98
CA THR A 240 -33.66 -17.56 8.92
C THR A 240 -33.07 -17.90 7.56
N ASP A 241 -32.06 -18.78 7.56
CA ASP A 241 -31.37 -19.30 6.37
C ASP A 241 -30.85 -18.18 5.44
N LEU A 242 -30.30 -17.14 6.04
CA LEU A 242 -29.69 -16.00 5.35
C LEU A 242 -28.27 -16.35 4.90
N ALA A 243 -27.84 -15.79 3.78
CA ALA A 243 -26.45 -15.84 3.31
C ALA A 243 -25.98 -14.44 2.91
N MET A 244 -24.68 -14.20 3.05
CA MET A 244 -24.03 -12.97 2.55
C MET A 244 -22.97 -13.35 1.52
N GLY A 245 -22.82 -12.52 0.49
CA GLY A 245 -21.83 -12.71 -0.55
C GLY A 245 -21.04 -11.44 -0.83
N ILE A 246 -19.84 -11.64 -1.39
CA ILE A 246 -19.01 -10.59 -1.99
C ILE A 246 -19.28 -10.64 -3.49
N HIS A 247 -19.86 -9.58 -4.03
CA HIS A 247 -19.96 -9.36 -5.47
C HIS A 247 -18.69 -8.64 -5.91
N ALA A 248 -17.92 -9.22 -6.83
CA ALA A 248 -16.65 -8.68 -7.28
C ALA A 248 -16.60 -8.65 -8.81
N ASP A 249 -16.79 -7.45 -9.37
CA ASP A 249 -16.61 -7.12 -10.77
C ASP A 249 -15.37 -6.23 -10.93
N PHE A 250 -14.26 -6.86 -11.31
CA PHE A 250 -13.03 -6.18 -11.66
C PHE A 250 -12.88 -6.15 -13.19
N SER A 251 -12.82 -4.96 -13.76
CA SER A 251 -12.53 -4.73 -15.18
C SER A 251 -11.22 -3.99 -15.35
N PHE A 252 -10.35 -4.41 -16.26
CA PHE A 252 -8.92 -4.04 -16.24
C PHE A 252 -8.54 -2.82 -17.10
N LEU A 253 -9.47 -1.86 -17.26
CA LEU A 253 -9.35 -0.75 -18.22
C LEU A 253 -8.52 0.47 -17.73
N PRO A 254 -7.60 1.02 -18.54
CA PRO A 254 -6.74 2.16 -18.21
C PRO A 254 -7.50 3.48 -18.09
N SER A 255 -8.77 3.54 -18.48
CA SER A 255 -9.76 4.53 -18.03
C SER A 255 -11.04 4.34 -18.82
N PHE A 256 -12.18 4.58 -18.16
CA PHE A 256 -13.53 4.65 -18.69
C PHE A 256 -13.72 5.77 -19.75
N TYR A 257 -12.89 5.76 -20.79
CA TYR A 257 -12.94 6.69 -21.92
C TYR A 257 -14.12 6.34 -22.82
N PRO A 258 -14.93 7.33 -23.24
CA PRO A 258 -16.00 7.08 -24.20
C PRO A 258 -15.43 6.56 -25.52
N GLY A 259 -15.72 5.28 -25.84
CA GLY A 259 -15.39 4.66 -27.13
C GLY A 259 -14.61 3.35 -27.08
N ILE A 260 -14.19 2.88 -25.88
CA ILE A 260 -13.59 1.55 -25.67
C ILE A 260 -14.70 0.67 -25.09
N SER A 261 -15.07 -0.42 -25.78
CA SER A 261 -16.38 -1.08 -25.59
C SER A 261 -16.33 -2.54 -25.14
N SER A 262 -15.16 -3.09 -24.83
CA SER A 262 -15.02 -4.47 -24.36
C SER A 262 -13.54 -4.73 -24.13
N ASP A 263 -13.17 -5.12 -22.92
CA ASP A 263 -11.97 -5.92 -22.72
C ASP A 263 -12.37 -7.23 -22.04
N ASP A 264 -11.58 -8.26 -22.30
CA ASP A 264 -11.86 -9.63 -21.95
C ASP A 264 -11.06 -9.93 -20.66
N ASP A 265 -11.75 -10.29 -19.58
CA ASP A 265 -11.10 -10.49 -18.28
C ASP A 265 -10.95 -11.99 -17.95
N ARG A 266 -9.79 -12.36 -17.40
CA ARG A 266 -9.59 -13.72 -16.86
C ARG A 266 -9.83 -13.71 -15.37
N HIS A 267 -10.63 -14.68 -14.91
CA HIS A 267 -10.99 -14.84 -13.51
C HIS A 267 -10.45 -16.14 -12.95
N TYR A 268 -10.05 -16.14 -11.69
CA TYR A 268 -9.44 -17.26 -11.00
C TYR A 268 -9.92 -17.33 -9.56
N TYR A 269 -9.93 -18.54 -9.01
CA TYR A 269 -10.18 -18.78 -7.60
C TYR A 269 -9.08 -19.63 -6.97
N ASP A 270 -8.57 -19.18 -5.82
CA ASP A 270 -7.68 -19.96 -4.96
C ASP A 270 -8.44 -20.36 -3.67
N PRO A 271 -8.95 -21.60 -3.56
CA PRO A 271 -9.73 -22.03 -2.40
C PRO A 271 -8.91 -22.10 -1.10
N LYS A 272 -7.57 -22.18 -1.18
CA LYS A 272 -6.73 -22.20 0.03
C LYS A 272 -6.62 -20.82 0.65
N LEU A 273 -6.50 -19.80 -0.19
CA LEU A 273 -6.47 -18.40 0.24
C LEU A 273 -7.88 -17.82 0.40
N GLN A 274 -8.90 -18.43 -0.21
CA GLN A 274 -10.24 -17.85 -0.42
C GLN A 274 -10.16 -16.53 -1.20
N LEU A 275 -9.36 -16.55 -2.27
CA LEU A 275 -9.03 -15.41 -3.12
C LEU A 275 -9.69 -15.59 -4.49
N ALA A 276 -10.61 -14.70 -4.84
CA ALA A 276 -11.10 -14.51 -6.20
C ALA A 276 -10.34 -13.35 -6.83
N TYR A 277 -9.79 -13.55 -8.02
CA TYR A 277 -8.90 -12.58 -8.64
C TYR A 277 -8.84 -12.72 -10.15
N GLY A 278 -8.42 -11.68 -10.84
CA GLY A 278 -8.32 -11.67 -12.29
C GLY A 278 -7.20 -10.80 -12.85
N THR A 279 -7.12 -10.80 -14.18
CA THR A 279 -6.21 -9.96 -14.98
C THR A 279 -6.74 -9.83 -16.41
N ASP A 280 -6.27 -8.82 -17.13
CA ASP A 280 -6.48 -8.65 -18.56
C ASP A 280 -6.01 -9.89 -19.36
N ASP A 281 -6.85 -10.38 -20.27
CA ASP A 281 -6.61 -11.60 -21.02
C ASP A 281 -5.63 -11.44 -22.20
N ASN A 282 -5.44 -10.22 -22.70
CA ASN A 282 -4.71 -9.95 -23.94
C ASN A 282 -3.41 -9.18 -23.71
N SER A 283 -3.19 -8.72 -22.47
CA SER A 283 -1.99 -8.00 -22.04
C SER A 283 -1.74 -6.72 -22.84
N TYR A 284 -2.81 -6.10 -23.33
CA TYR A 284 -2.79 -4.91 -24.15
C TYR A 284 -3.70 -3.87 -23.52
N GLU A 285 -3.11 -2.81 -23.00
CA GLU A 285 -3.90 -1.67 -22.53
C GLU A 285 -3.34 -0.35 -23.01
N GLU A 286 -4.19 0.62 -23.36
CA GLU A 286 -3.69 1.93 -23.75
C GLU A 286 -2.97 2.62 -22.59
N ASN A 287 -1.77 3.17 -22.82
CA ASN A 287 -1.07 3.90 -21.78
C ASN A 287 -1.80 5.24 -21.52
N PRO A 288 -2.35 5.47 -20.30
CA PRO A 288 -3.10 6.69 -20.00
C PRO A 288 -2.24 7.95 -20.08
N ASN A 289 -0.90 7.81 -20.04
CA ASN A 289 0.05 8.92 -20.19
C ASN A 289 0.51 9.13 -21.65
N GLY A 290 -0.05 8.39 -22.60
CA GLY A 290 0.31 8.39 -24.02
C GLY A 290 1.57 7.56 -24.33
N GLY A 291 1.81 7.33 -25.62
CA GLY A 291 3.01 6.61 -26.09
C GLY A 291 2.77 5.17 -26.57
N GLY A 292 1.51 4.74 -26.72
CA GLY A 292 1.14 3.41 -27.20
C GLY A 292 0.52 2.58 -26.08
N SER A 293 0.79 1.28 -26.07
CA SER A 293 0.17 0.33 -25.17
C SER A 293 1.11 -0.10 -24.05
N LEU A 294 0.54 -0.44 -22.91
CA LEU A 294 1.18 -1.09 -21.78
C LEU A 294 1.51 -2.53 -22.13
N THR A 295 2.60 -3.01 -21.55
CA THR A 295 2.97 -4.43 -21.57
C THR A 295 2.29 -5.16 -20.42
N ALA A 296 2.13 -6.48 -20.54
CA ALA A 296 1.52 -7.36 -19.53
C ALA A 296 2.00 -7.06 -18.10
N GLU A 297 3.32 -6.91 -17.90
CA GLU A 297 3.91 -6.66 -16.58
C GLU A 297 3.57 -5.29 -15.96
N ASN A 298 2.94 -4.41 -16.73
CA ASN A 298 2.48 -3.09 -16.29
C ASN A 298 0.96 -3.02 -16.08
N ILE A 299 0.25 -4.13 -16.26
CA ILE A 299 -1.17 -4.27 -15.95
C ILE A 299 -1.29 -5.05 -14.64
N ALA A 300 -2.13 -4.57 -13.72
CA ALA A 300 -2.27 -5.19 -12.42
C ALA A 300 -3.09 -6.48 -12.49
N TRP A 301 -2.83 -7.36 -11.53
CA TRP A 301 -3.79 -8.35 -11.06
C TRP A 301 -4.61 -7.71 -9.95
N ALA A 302 -5.91 -7.98 -9.91
CA ALA A 302 -6.83 -7.42 -8.93
C ALA A 302 -7.83 -8.49 -8.44
N GLY A 303 -8.36 -8.33 -7.23
CA GLY A 303 -9.31 -9.31 -6.69
C GLY A 303 -9.74 -9.03 -5.25
N VAL A 304 -10.46 -9.99 -4.67
CA VAL A 304 -10.93 -9.99 -3.28
C VAL A 304 -10.50 -11.27 -2.54
N VAL A 305 -9.95 -11.10 -1.34
CA VAL A 305 -9.67 -12.21 -0.42
C VAL A 305 -10.61 -12.17 0.78
N SER A 306 -11.33 -13.28 1.02
CA SER A 306 -12.19 -13.40 2.20
C SER A 306 -11.37 -13.69 3.46
N LEU A 307 -11.48 -12.78 4.43
CA LEU A 307 -10.82 -12.88 5.74
C LEU A 307 -11.73 -13.55 6.77
N LYS A 308 -13.03 -13.23 6.72
CA LYS A 308 -14.09 -13.86 7.51
C LYS A 308 -15.41 -13.77 6.75
N MET A 309 -16.09 -14.91 6.55
CA MET A 309 -17.50 -14.91 6.15
C MET A 309 -18.42 -14.98 7.38
N PRO A 310 -19.67 -14.49 7.28
CA PRO A 310 -20.71 -14.80 8.26
C PRO A 310 -21.00 -16.30 8.34
N GLY A 311 -21.62 -16.71 9.44
CA GLY A 311 -21.91 -18.11 9.73
C GLY A 311 -20.86 -18.75 10.65
N LYS A 312 -21.10 -20.03 10.95
CA LYS A 312 -20.39 -20.80 11.98
C LYS A 312 -18.94 -21.11 11.61
N THR A 313 -18.67 -21.33 10.33
CA THR A 313 -17.38 -21.73 9.77
C THR A 313 -16.43 -20.54 9.61
N GLY A 314 -16.97 -19.34 9.36
CA GLY A 314 -16.18 -18.17 9.06
C GLY A 314 -15.52 -18.19 7.67
N LYS A 315 -15.95 -19.10 6.79
CA LYS A 315 -15.29 -19.42 5.51
C LYS A 315 -16.24 -19.28 4.33
N VAL A 316 -15.67 -19.10 3.15
CA VAL A 316 -16.37 -19.15 1.87
C VAL A 316 -16.94 -20.54 1.69
N LYS A 317 -18.24 -20.63 1.42
CA LYS A 317 -18.97 -21.88 1.23
C LYS A 317 -19.26 -22.16 -0.25
N SER A 318 -19.44 -21.08 -1.01
CA SER A 318 -19.71 -21.07 -2.45
C SER A 318 -18.77 -20.09 -3.15
N TYR A 319 -18.24 -20.49 -4.30
CA TYR A 319 -17.61 -19.59 -5.26
C TYR A 319 -18.27 -19.82 -6.62
N ASP A 320 -18.73 -18.73 -7.22
CA ASP A 320 -19.32 -18.72 -8.56
C ASP A 320 -18.63 -17.66 -9.41
N ALA A 321 -18.45 -17.98 -10.69
CA ALA A 321 -18.02 -17.02 -11.69
C ALA A 321 -18.99 -17.08 -12.85
N THR A 322 -19.58 -15.95 -13.22
CA THR A 322 -20.60 -15.89 -14.27
C THR A 322 -20.31 -14.80 -15.27
N HIS A 323 -20.82 -14.94 -16.49
CA HIS A 323 -20.72 -13.89 -17.50
C HIS A 323 -21.92 -12.93 -17.39
N PHE A 324 -21.65 -11.66 -17.04
CA PHE A 324 -22.62 -10.60 -16.75
C PHE A 324 -23.69 -10.41 -17.86
N TRP A 325 -23.31 -10.53 -19.14
CA TRP A 325 -24.19 -10.26 -20.29
C TRP A 325 -24.93 -11.46 -20.87
N GLN A 326 -24.85 -12.65 -20.27
CA GLN A 326 -25.55 -13.82 -20.80
C GLN A 326 -27.07 -13.80 -20.57
N GLY A 327 -27.77 -12.68 -20.82
CA GLY A 327 -29.23 -12.62 -20.81
C GLY A 327 -29.92 -13.31 -22.02
N GLN A 328 -30.97 -14.08 -21.73
CA GLN A 328 -32.05 -14.62 -22.61
C GLN A 328 -31.71 -15.54 -23.81
N THR A 329 -30.46 -15.81 -24.16
CA THR A 329 -30.14 -16.41 -25.48
C THR A 329 -29.75 -17.90 -25.50
N THR A 330 -29.66 -18.59 -24.35
CA THR A 330 -29.44 -20.05 -24.28
C THR A 330 -30.57 -20.76 -23.51
N ALA A 331 -30.67 -22.09 -23.66
CA ALA A 331 -31.66 -22.91 -22.95
C ALA A 331 -31.36 -23.07 -21.44
N SER A 332 -30.24 -22.52 -20.96
CA SER A 332 -29.70 -22.74 -19.62
C SER A 332 -30.02 -21.63 -18.60
N GLY A 333 -30.40 -20.41 -19.01
CA GLY A 333 -30.71 -19.32 -18.07
C GLY A 333 -29.44 -18.71 -17.43
N SER A 334 -29.51 -17.44 -17.00
CA SER A 334 -28.39 -16.50 -17.15
C SER A 334 -27.57 -16.12 -15.90
N GLY A 335 -27.88 -16.64 -14.71
CA GLY A 335 -27.39 -16.05 -13.44
C GLY A 335 -27.92 -14.63 -13.15
N GLY A 336 -28.24 -13.87 -14.20
CA GLY A 336 -28.71 -12.48 -14.25
C GLY A 336 -30.16 -12.20 -13.88
N ASP A 337 -30.84 -13.05 -13.09
CA ASP A 337 -32.09 -12.68 -12.39
C ASP A 337 -31.92 -12.92 -10.88
N PRO A 338 -32.51 -12.11 -9.99
CA PRO A 338 -32.35 -12.24 -8.54
C PRO A 338 -32.56 -13.66 -7.97
N GLU A 339 -33.46 -14.45 -8.55
CA GLU A 339 -33.68 -15.83 -8.10
C GLU A 339 -32.57 -16.80 -8.49
N MET A 340 -32.00 -16.60 -9.68
CA MET A 340 -30.88 -17.41 -10.15
C MET A 340 -29.63 -17.00 -9.40
N TYR A 341 -29.38 -15.70 -9.25
CA TYR A 341 -28.25 -15.21 -8.46
C TYR A 341 -28.27 -15.69 -7.01
N TYR A 342 -29.44 -15.68 -6.38
CA TYR A 342 -29.58 -16.24 -5.03
C TYR A 342 -29.24 -17.74 -4.99
N LYS A 343 -29.62 -18.51 -6.01
CA LYS A 343 -29.44 -19.97 -6.01
C LYS A 343 -28.04 -20.37 -6.45
N TRP A 344 -27.63 -19.93 -7.63
CA TRP A 344 -26.40 -20.29 -8.32
C TRP A 344 -25.25 -19.50 -7.73
N ASN A 345 -25.26 -18.19 -7.90
CA ASN A 345 -24.11 -17.38 -7.53
C ASN A 345 -23.86 -17.27 -6.02
N LEU A 346 -24.91 -17.03 -5.23
CA LEU A 346 -24.76 -16.85 -3.80
C LEU A 346 -24.63 -18.17 -3.05
N LEU A 347 -25.37 -19.22 -3.44
CA LEU A 347 -25.49 -20.46 -2.67
C LEU A 347 -24.97 -21.70 -3.37
N ASN A 348 -24.64 -21.62 -4.66
CA ASN A 348 -24.26 -22.74 -5.52
C ASN A 348 -25.22 -23.95 -5.38
N LEU A 349 -26.52 -23.70 -5.58
CA LEU A 349 -27.61 -24.66 -5.38
C LEU A 349 -28.05 -25.30 -6.70
N ASN A 350 -27.57 -26.53 -6.93
CA ASN A 350 -27.79 -27.27 -8.17
C ASN A 350 -27.30 -26.45 -9.37
N ASP A 351 -26.13 -25.84 -9.22
CA ASP A 351 -25.45 -25.18 -10.32
C ASP A 351 -24.94 -26.25 -11.30
N PRO A 352 -25.25 -26.14 -12.60
CA PRO A 352 -24.64 -27.01 -13.62
C PRO A 352 -23.11 -26.92 -13.70
N GLU A 353 -22.51 -25.80 -13.29
CA GLU A 353 -21.07 -25.53 -13.35
C GLU A 353 -20.31 -26.08 -12.13
N ASP A 354 -21.02 -26.59 -11.11
CA ASP A 354 -20.50 -27.34 -9.95
C ASP A 354 -20.90 -28.83 -10.04
N SER A 355 -20.23 -29.57 -10.93
CA SER A 355 -20.61 -30.95 -11.22
C SER A 355 -20.25 -31.95 -10.11
N ASP A 356 -19.30 -31.61 -9.22
CA ASP A 356 -18.89 -32.47 -8.10
C ASP A 356 -19.48 -32.07 -6.73
N ASN A 357 -20.24 -30.97 -6.69
CA ASN A 357 -20.95 -30.40 -5.53
C ASN A 357 -20.00 -30.03 -4.38
N ASP A 358 -18.81 -29.54 -4.68
CA ASP A 358 -17.89 -29.02 -3.65
C ASP A 358 -18.19 -27.55 -3.27
N GLY A 359 -19.08 -26.89 -4.02
CA GLY A 359 -19.46 -25.49 -3.86
C GLY A 359 -18.58 -24.52 -4.66
N ILE A 360 -17.88 -25.01 -5.67
CA ILE A 360 -17.02 -24.19 -6.51
C ILE A 360 -17.40 -24.44 -7.97
N ASP A 361 -17.70 -23.38 -8.71
CA ASP A 361 -17.98 -23.51 -10.13
C ASP A 361 -16.68 -23.70 -10.89
N ASP A 362 -16.41 -24.94 -11.30
CA ASP A 362 -15.19 -25.32 -11.99
C ASP A 362 -15.38 -26.31 -13.15
N ASP A 363 -16.62 -26.52 -13.62
CA ASP A 363 -16.99 -27.33 -14.81
C ASP A 363 -17.71 -26.46 -15.86
N PHE A 364 -17.01 -25.47 -16.42
CA PHE A 364 -17.62 -24.52 -17.36
C PHE A 364 -17.97 -25.13 -18.73
N ASP A 365 -17.30 -26.23 -19.11
CA ASP A 365 -17.61 -26.96 -20.34
C ASP A 365 -18.75 -27.99 -20.19
N HIS A 366 -19.24 -28.17 -18.94
CA HIS A 366 -20.34 -29.03 -18.53
C HIS A 366 -20.14 -30.50 -18.93
N ASN A 367 -18.90 -30.99 -18.91
CA ASN A 367 -18.59 -32.36 -19.27
C ASN A 367 -18.72 -33.34 -18.08
N GLY A 368 -18.98 -32.82 -16.88
CA GLY A 368 -19.13 -33.57 -15.65
C GLY A 368 -17.82 -33.84 -14.91
N ILE A 369 -16.76 -33.10 -15.24
CA ILE A 369 -15.43 -33.17 -14.64
C ILE A 369 -14.93 -31.73 -14.46
N ALA A 370 -14.54 -31.39 -13.23
CA ALA A 370 -13.85 -30.14 -12.94
C ALA A 370 -12.66 -29.87 -13.88
N ASP A 371 -12.60 -28.68 -14.48
CA ASP A 371 -11.58 -28.20 -15.42
C ASP A 371 -10.15 -28.36 -14.86
N ASN A 372 -10.01 -28.21 -13.53
CA ASN A 372 -8.74 -28.36 -12.82
C ASN A 372 -8.19 -29.80 -12.88
N ILE A 373 -9.05 -30.81 -13.02
CA ILE A 373 -8.69 -32.23 -13.11
C ILE A 373 -8.25 -32.58 -14.53
N GLU A 374 -8.79 -31.90 -15.53
CA GLU A 374 -8.51 -32.14 -16.94
C GLU A 374 -7.23 -31.46 -17.46
N GLY A 375 -6.63 -30.59 -16.63
CA GLY A 375 -5.44 -29.84 -16.99
C GLY A 375 -5.73 -28.67 -17.93
N GLY A 376 -6.97 -28.17 -17.93
CA GLY A 376 -7.39 -26.94 -18.59
C GLY A 376 -6.76 -25.68 -17.97
N GLN A 377 -7.07 -24.49 -18.51
CA GLN A 377 -6.54 -23.22 -18.02
C GLN A 377 -7.09 -22.77 -16.64
N GLY A 378 -7.78 -23.64 -15.90
CA GLY A 378 -8.51 -23.30 -14.68
C GLY A 378 -9.85 -22.62 -15.00
N TYR A 379 -10.43 -21.97 -14.00
CA TYR A 379 -11.64 -21.13 -14.09
C TYR A 379 -11.53 -20.18 -15.30
N TYR A 380 -12.27 -20.43 -16.38
CA TYR A 380 -12.17 -19.62 -17.59
C TYR A 380 -13.54 -19.49 -18.26
N LEU A 381 -14.13 -18.30 -18.15
CA LEU A 381 -15.48 -18.00 -18.65
C LEU A 381 -15.57 -17.86 -20.19
N GLY A 382 -14.45 -17.97 -20.90
CA GLY A 382 -14.38 -17.79 -22.36
C GLY A 382 -13.67 -16.50 -22.80
N LEU A 383 -13.37 -16.40 -24.10
CA LEU A 383 -12.91 -15.14 -24.73
C LEU A 383 -14.15 -14.22 -24.82
N ALA A 384 -13.99 -12.93 -24.53
CA ALA A 384 -15.05 -11.92 -24.49
C ALA A 384 -16.08 -12.03 -23.38
N ALA A 385 -15.73 -12.68 -22.27
CA ALA A 385 -16.57 -12.75 -21.09
C ALA A 385 -16.33 -11.55 -20.15
N ASP A 386 -17.37 -10.74 -19.97
CA ASP A 386 -17.48 -9.79 -18.85
C ASP A 386 -17.81 -10.61 -17.60
N GLY A 387 -16.78 -10.92 -16.82
CA GLY A 387 -16.84 -11.93 -15.77
C GLY A 387 -17.06 -11.35 -14.39
N LEU A 388 -18.11 -11.81 -13.73
CA LEU A 388 -18.49 -11.46 -12.38
C LEU A 388 -18.13 -12.62 -11.43
N GLN A 389 -17.47 -12.33 -10.31
CA GLN A 389 -17.15 -13.33 -9.29
C GLN A 389 -17.99 -13.12 -8.02
N VAL A 390 -18.49 -14.21 -7.44
CA VAL A 390 -19.26 -14.20 -6.19
C VAL A 390 -18.68 -15.18 -5.18
N LEU A 391 -18.36 -14.70 -3.97
CA LEU A 391 -17.97 -15.55 -2.85
C LEU A 391 -19.10 -15.53 -1.83
N GLY A 392 -19.80 -16.64 -1.64
CA GLY A 392 -20.93 -16.77 -0.72
C GLY A 392 -20.58 -17.42 0.62
N SER A 393 -21.30 -17.01 1.67
CA SER A 393 -21.22 -17.62 2.99
C SER A 393 -22.05 -18.90 3.05
N GLU A 394 -21.87 -19.70 4.10
CA GLU A 394 -22.89 -20.67 4.45
C GLU A 394 -24.18 -19.97 4.93
N ASN A 395 -25.28 -20.71 5.00
CA ASN A 395 -26.52 -20.21 5.56
C ASN A 395 -26.44 -20.06 7.09
N PHE A 396 -26.99 -18.97 7.60
CA PHE A 396 -27.06 -18.68 9.03
C PHE A 396 -28.39 -18.03 9.41
N THR A 397 -28.64 -17.89 10.71
CA THR A 397 -29.84 -17.23 11.24
C THR A 397 -29.41 -16.07 12.12
N LEU A 398 -30.02 -14.89 11.90
CA LEU A 398 -29.86 -13.74 12.80
C LEU A 398 -31.08 -13.61 13.69
N ASN A 399 -30.92 -13.85 14.98
CA ASN A 399 -31.94 -13.58 15.98
C ASN A 399 -32.13 -12.06 16.17
N PRO A 400 -33.23 -11.62 16.81
CA PRO A 400 -33.46 -10.21 17.11
C PRO A 400 -32.25 -9.54 17.79
N GLY A 401 -31.71 -8.50 17.16
CA GLY A 401 -30.55 -7.73 17.64
C GLY A 401 -29.18 -8.38 17.40
N GLU A 402 -29.14 -9.62 16.93
CA GLU A 402 -27.91 -10.33 16.61
C GLU A 402 -27.21 -9.70 15.40
N THR A 403 -25.88 -9.82 15.40
CA THR A 403 -25.02 -9.39 14.30
C THR A 403 -24.10 -10.51 13.86
N ASP A 404 -23.74 -10.50 12.59
CA ASP A 404 -22.58 -11.22 12.10
C ASP A 404 -21.80 -10.34 11.12
N THR A 405 -20.59 -10.77 10.75
CA THR A 405 -19.62 -9.91 10.06
C THR A 405 -19.00 -10.63 8.89
N LEU A 406 -19.04 -9.96 7.75
CA LEU A 406 -18.27 -10.27 6.56
C LEU A 406 -17.05 -9.33 6.53
N ILE A 407 -15.86 -9.90 6.38
CA ILE A 407 -14.59 -9.18 6.29
C ILE A 407 -13.82 -9.70 5.08
N PHE A 408 -13.40 -8.80 4.20
CA PHE A 408 -12.58 -9.13 3.04
C PHE A 408 -11.55 -8.03 2.77
N ALA A 409 -10.60 -8.28 1.89
CA ALA A 409 -9.70 -7.24 1.38
C ALA A 409 -9.73 -7.21 -0.13
N THR A 410 -9.80 -6.02 -0.71
CA THR A 410 -9.50 -5.79 -2.13
C THR A 410 -7.98 -5.73 -2.29
N VAL A 411 -7.41 -6.61 -3.10
CA VAL A 411 -5.96 -6.88 -3.19
C VAL A 411 -5.46 -6.71 -4.61
N PHE A 412 -4.24 -6.20 -4.75
CA PHE A 412 -3.60 -5.92 -6.03
C PHE A 412 -2.18 -6.48 -6.10
N GLY A 413 -1.69 -6.76 -7.30
CA GLY A 413 -0.32 -7.22 -7.55
C GLY A 413 0.11 -7.01 -9.00
N LYS A 414 1.40 -7.16 -9.30
CA LYS A 414 1.95 -7.08 -10.68
C LYS A 414 2.06 -8.44 -11.38
N SER A 415 1.82 -9.51 -10.63
CA SER A 415 1.83 -10.88 -11.13
C SER A 415 0.88 -11.73 -10.27
N GLN A 416 0.58 -12.93 -10.74
CA GLN A 416 -0.20 -13.90 -9.97
C GLN A 416 0.47 -14.24 -8.62
N ASP A 417 1.80 -14.34 -8.58
CA ASP A 417 2.53 -14.61 -7.32
C ASP A 417 2.49 -13.41 -6.36
N ASP A 418 2.57 -12.18 -6.91
CA ASP A 418 2.52 -10.95 -6.12
C ASP A 418 1.13 -10.74 -5.48
N ILE A 419 0.03 -10.92 -6.24
CA ILE A 419 -1.32 -10.80 -5.65
C ILE A 419 -1.58 -11.87 -4.58
N LYS A 420 -1.10 -13.11 -4.76
CA LYS A 420 -1.21 -14.16 -3.72
C LYS A 420 -0.39 -13.82 -2.48
N THR A 421 0.76 -13.20 -2.65
CA THR A 421 1.59 -12.69 -1.55
C THR A 421 0.86 -11.56 -0.81
N ASN A 422 0.28 -10.60 -1.53
CA ASN A 422 -0.48 -9.49 -0.94
C ASN A 422 -1.77 -9.95 -0.26
N ALA A 423 -2.47 -10.94 -0.81
CA ALA A 423 -3.61 -11.60 -0.16
C ALA A 423 -3.18 -12.31 1.14
N SER A 424 -2.05 -13.01 1.12
CA SER A 424 -1.48 -13.64 2.32
C SER A 424 -1.13 -12.60 3.39
N ARG A 425 -0.61 -11.42 3.01
CA ARG A 425 -0.36 -10.30 3.94
C ARG A 425 -1.65 -9.77 4.57
N ALA A 426 -2.74 -9.66 3.81
CA ALA A 426 -4.05 -9.27 4.35
C ALA A 426 -4.59 -10.29 5.36
N ILE A 427 -4.49 -11.59 5.05
CA ILE A 427 -4.83 -12.70 5.97
C ILE A 427 -3.98 -12.63 7.24
N ALA A 428 -2.68 -12.38 7.08
CA ALA A 428 -1.72 -12.31 8.17
C ALA A 428 -2.02 -11.12 9.11
N LEU A 429 -2.35 -9.94 8.55
CA LEU A 429 -2.79 -8.77 9.32
C LEU A 429 -4.09 -9.04 10.09
N TYR A 430 -5.08 -9.68 9.45
CA TYR A 430 -6.33 -10.07 10.09
C TYR A 430 -6.09 -11.02 11.27
N ASN A 431 -5.28 -12.07 11.07
CA ASN A 431 -4.93 -13.04 12.11
C ASN A 431 -4.10 -12.44 13.25
N ASN A 432 -3.46 -11.29 13.03
CA ASN A 432 -2.69 -10.56 14.04
C ASN A 432 -3.51 -9.46 14.74
N ASP A 433 -4.85 -9.58 14.76
CA ASP A 433 -5.76 -8.62 15.39
C ASP A 433 -5.55 -7.17 14.90
N TRP A 434 -5.31 -6.99 13.59
CA TRP A 434 -5.07 -5.67 12.97
C TRP A 434 -3.81 -4.95 13.45
N LYS A 435 -2.91 -5.65 14.15
CA LYS A 435 -1.63 -5.07 14.59
C LYS A 435 -0.65 -5.08 13.45
N ILE A 436 -0.30 -3.89 12.99
CA ILE A 436 0.76 -3.69 12.00
C ILE A 436 2.13 -4.01 12.61
N VAL A 437 2.94 -4.70 11.82
CA VAL A 437 4.36 -4.94 12.07
C VAL A 437 5.12 -3.81 11.38
N LYS A 438 6.02 -3.16 12.11
CA LYS A 438 6.90 -2.11 11.60
C LYS A 438 8.33 -2.55 11.83
N ALA A 439 9.22 -2.13 10.94
CA ALA A 439 10.65 -2.25 11.20
C ALA A 439 11.00 -1.52 12.52
N PRO A 440 12.09 -1.93 13.20
CA PRO A 440 12.56 -1.23 14.38
C PRO A 440 12.76 0.27 14.11
N PRO A 441 12.62 1.15 15.12
CA PRO A 441 12.84 2.59 14.95
C PRO A 441 14.16 2.88 14.25
N ALA A 442 14.14 3.64 13.15
CA ALA A 442 15.35 3.95 12.41
C ALA A 442 16.37 4.69 13.30
N PRO A 443 17.61 4.20 13.42
CA PRO A 443 18.59 4.80 14.31
C PRO A 443 19.04 6.15 13.77
N LYS A 444 19.11 7.18 14.63
CA LYS A 444 19.63 8.49 14.20
C LYS A 444 21.15 8.42 14.11
N VAL A 445 21.73 8.97 13.04
CA VAL A 445 23.15 8.87 12.72
C VAL A 445 23.82 10.25 12.62
N GLU A 446 25.05 10.32 13.10
CA GLU A 446 25.97 11.43 12.87
C GLU A 446 27.33 10.86 12.45
N ALA A 447 28.08 11.58 11.63
CA ALA A 447 29.40 11.14 11.19
C ALA A 447 30.45 12.24 11.35
N VAL A 448 31.65 11.82 11.75
CA VAL A 448 32.85 12.66 11.88
C VAL A 448 33.88 12.22 10.86
N ALA A 449 34.21 13.11 9.93
CA ALA A 449 35.19 12.86 8.87
C ALA A 449 36.53 13.54 9.17
N THR A 450 37.61 12.80 8.95
CA THR A 450 39.01 13.23 9.14
C THR A 450 39.87 12.63 8.02
N ASP A 451 41.18 12.83 8.04
CA ASP A 451 42.09 12.32 7.00
C ASP A 451 41.93 10.81 6.77
N GLN A 452 41.40 10.46 5.60
CA GLN A 452 41.14 9.07 5.14
C GLN A 452 40.37 8.23 6.15
N LYS A 453 39.46 8.85 6.91
CA LYS A 453 38.69 8.16 7.93
C LYS A 453 37.34 8.83 8.15
N VAL A 454 36.28 8.04 8.10
CA VAL A 454 34.94 8.42 8.58
C VAL A 454 34.60 7.61 9.82
N THR A 455 34.18 8.27 10.89
CA THR A 455 33.61 7.62 12.07
C THR A 455 32.11 7.85 12.06
N ILE A 456 31.33 6.78 11.93
CA ILE A 456 29.87 6.79 11.97
C ILE A 456 29.42 6.48 13.39
N VAL A 457 28.50 7.27 13.92
CA VAL A 457 27.94 7.15 15.26
C VAL A 457 26.41 7.12 15.16
N TRP A 458 25.75 6.14 15.78
CA TRP A 458 24.29 6.06 15.79
C TRP A 458 23.72 5.75 17.16
N GLY A 459 22.48 6.21 17.40
CA GLY A 459 21.75 5.96 18.64
C GLY A 459 21.19 4.54 18.76
N THR A 460 20.79 4.17 19.97
CA THR A 460 20.31 2.82 20.31
C THR A 460 18.78 2.71 20.41
N ASP A 461 18.04 3.70 19.90
CA ASP A 461 16.57 3.77 20.01
C ASP A 461 15.88 2.55 19.37
N SER A 462 16.47 1.99 18.31
CA SER A 462 15.98 0.78 17.62
C SER A 462 15.91 -0.43 18.53
N GLU A 463 16.79 -0.52 19.53
CA GLU A 463 16.92 -1.68 20.43
C GLU A 463 15.77 -1.79 21.44
N THR A 464 14.84 -0.83 21.43
CA THR A 464 13.61 -0.89 22.23
C THR A 464 12.53 -1.75 21.57
N ASP A 465 12.67 -2.07 20.29
CA ASP A 465 11.78 -2.97 19.59
C ASP A 465 11.98 -4.42 20.11
N PRO A 466 10.91 -5.13 20.52
CA PRO A 466 11.01 -6.50 21.02
C PRO A 466 11.63 -7.49 20.03
N GLU A 467 11.43 -7.27 18.73
CA GLU A 467 11.92 -8.14 17.66
C GLU A 467 13.24 -7.64 17.06
N PHE A 468 13.84 -6.57 17.62
CA PHE A 468 15.12 -6.04 17.16
C PHE A 468 16.21 -7.13 17.14
N GLU A 469 16.88 -7.26 15.99
CA GLU A 469 17.92 -8.26 15.75
C GLU A 469 19.29 -7.62 15.44
N GLY A 470 19.34 -6.50 14.72
CA GLY A 470 20.66 -5.96 14.41
C GLY A 470 20.72 -4.64 13.65
N TYR A 471 21.95 -4.32 13.24
CA TYR A 471 22.28 -3.13 12.46
C TYR A 471 23.08 -3.47 11.21
N LYS A 472 22.79 -2.79 10.10
CA LYS A 472 23.60 -2.81 8.87
C LYS A 472 24.06 -1.40 8.54
N VAL A 473 25.32 -1.24 8.13
CA VAL A 473 25.89 0.05 7.71
C VAL A 473 26.22 -0.01 6.23
N TYR A 474 25.65 0.91 5.47
CA TYR A 474 25.85 1.00 4.04
C TYR A 474 26.59 2.29 3.67
N ARG A 475 27.22 2.29 2.49
CA ARG A 475 27.94 3.43 1.94
C ARG A 475 27.64 3.61 0.46
N SER A 476 27.38 4.85 0.08
CA SER A 476 27.21 5.29 -1.29
C SER A 476 28.31 6.27 -1.68
N GLN A 477 28.69 6.24 -2.96
CA GLN A 477 29.63 7.18 -3.60
C GLN A 477 29.00 7.95 -4.77
N ASP A 478 27.71 7.73 -5.03
CA ASP A 478 26.94 8.23 -6.17
C ASP A 478 25.67 8.96 -5.70
N ASN A 479 25.77 9.62 -4.55
CA ASN A 479 24.69 10.40 -3.94
C ASN A 479 23.41 9.58 -3.64
N GLY A 480 23.59 8.34 -3.17
CA GLY A 480 22.51 7.46 -2.74
C GLY A 480 21.82 6.68 -3.85
N GLN A 481 22.36 6.68 -5.09
CA GLN A 481 21.83 5.84 -6.17
C GLN A 481 22.13 4.36 -5.93
N THR A 482 23.32 4.04 -5.43
CA THR A 482 23.71 2.68 -5.00
C THR A 482 24.31 2.70 -3.59
N TRP A 483 24.10 1.62 -2.84
CA TRP A 483 24.48 1.51 -1.43
C TRP A 483 25.51 0.39 -1.17
N GLY A 484 26.53 0.32 -2.01
CA GLY A 484 27.61 -0.66 -1.91
C GLY A 484 28.24 -0.90 -3.26
N SER A 485 29.32 -1.69 -3.30
CA SER A 485 29.94 -2.12 -4.57
C SER A 485 29.34 -3.41 -5.12
N GLU A 486 28.52 -4.10 -4.34
CA GLU A 486 27.91 -5.39 -4.67
C GLU A 486 26.42 -5.37 -4.34
N SER A 487 25.64 -6.05 -5.18
CA SER A 487 24.20 -6.24 -4.99
C SER A 487 23.78 -7.63 -5.49
N PHE A 488 22.60 -8.06 -5.07
CA PHE A 488 21.94 -9.28 -5.55
C PHE A 488 20.45 -9.03 -5.74
N LEU A 489 19.78 -9.94 -6.45
CA LEU A 489 18.33 -9.92 -6.61
C LEU A 489 17.68 -10.91 -5.64
N ASP A 490 16.58 -10.52 -5.01
CA ASP A 490 15.69 -11.46 -4.32
C ASP A 490 14.87 -12.30 -5.31
N PHE A 491 13.97 -13.14 -4.78
CA PHE A 491 13.10 -14.00 -5.59
C PHE A 491 12.09 -13.21 -6.44
N ASP A 492 11.76 -11.98 -6.05
CA ASP A 492 10.83 -11.08 -6.74
C ASP A 492 11.56 -10.09 -7.68
N GLY A 493 12.89 -10.21 -7.82
CA GLY A 493 13.71 -9.31 -8.63
C GLY A 493 14.05 -7.97 -7.96
N GLY A 494 13.75 -7.81 -6.67
CA GLY A 494 14.16 -6.68 -5.85
C GLY A 494 15.68 -6.65 -5.66
N THR A 495 16.29 -5.47 -5.84
CA THR A 495 17.75 -5.30 -5.70
C THR A 495 18.12 -5.01 -4.25
N HIS A 496 19.01 -5.82 -3.69
CA HIS A 496 19.55 -5.68 -2.34
C HIS A 496 21.05 -5.42 -2.38
N PHE A 497 21.51 -4.47 -1.57
CA PHE A 497 22.93 -4.13 -1.50
C PHE A 497 23.61 -4.90 -0.37
N ILE A 498 24.90 -5.19 -0.54
CA ILE A 498 25.71 -5.80 0.53
C ILE A 498 26.25 -4.69 1.46
N PRO A 499 25.95 -4.73 2.77
CA PRO A 499 26.41 -3.70 3.70
C PRO A 499 27.94 -3.74 3.89
N LEU A 500 28.54 -2.60 4.25
CA LEU A 500 29.95 -2.55 4.66
C LEU A 500 30.21 -3.39 5.90
N VAL A 501 29.26 -3.38 6.85
CA VAL A 501 29.30 -4.17 8.06
C VAL A 501 27.88 -4.46 8.54
N GLN A 502 27.70 -5.64 9.12
CA GLN A 502 26.49 -6.07 9.79
C GLN A 502 26.81 -6.47 11.23
N TYR A 503 25.94 -6.08 12.14
CA TYR A 503 25.96 -6.45 13.55
C TYR A 503 24.67 -7.18 13.88
N ASP A 504 24.83 -8.27 14.59
CA ASP A 504 23.77 -9.21 14.93
C ASP A 504 23.77 -9.42 16.44
N LYS A 505 22.60 -9.37 17.05
CA LYS A 505 22.43 -9.44 18.50
C LYS A 505 22.83 -10.83 18.96
N ILE A 506 23.39 -10.91 20.18
CA ILE A 506 23.84 -12.20 20.72
C ILE A 506 22.67 -12.81 21.49
N ASP A 507 21.78 -13.48 20.76
CA ASP A 507 20.65 -14.20 21.34
C ASP A 507 20.37 -15.57 20.68
N GLY A 508 21.19 -15.96 19.68
CA GLY A 508 21.11 -17.24 18.99
C GLY A 508 20.23 -17.23 17.74
N VAL A 509 19.58 -16.12 17.41
CA VAL A 509 18.93 -15.90 16.11
C VAL A 509 20.02 -15.47 15.11
N LYS A 510 20.23 -16.25 14.05
CA LYS A 510 21.32 -16.01 13.09
C LYS A 510 21.14 -16.77 11.78
N GLY A 511 22.02 -16.50 10.83
CA GLY A 511 22.03 -17.13 9.51
C GLY A 511 20.96 -16.55 8.59
N TYR A 512 20.65 -17.26 7.52
CA TYR A 512 19.55 -16.88 6.64
C TYR A 512 18.22 -17.18 7.30
N TYR A 513 17.25 -16.29 7.14
CA TYR A 513 15.88 -16.50 7.59
C TYR A 513 15.27 -17.76 6.95
N GLN A 514 14.54 -18.57 7.73
CA GLN A 514 14.08 -19.90 7.28
C GLN A 514 12.57 -20.11 7.37
N THR A 515 11.82 -19.16 7.92
CA THR A 515 10.38 -19.35 8.17
C THR A 515 9.54 -19.12 6.93
N LEU A 516 9.82 -18.03 6.20
CA LEU A 516 9.09 -17.65 4.99
C LEU A 516 10.05 -17.69 3.78
N PRO A 517 9.80 -18.55 2.78
CA PRO A 517 10.71 -18.78 1.65
C PRO A 517 11.08 -17.50 0.88
N GLU A 518 10.14 -16.57 0.73
CA GLU A 518 10.32 -15.31 0.01
C GLU A 518 11.33 -14.37 0.71
N TYR A 519 11.63 -14.60 2.00
CA TYR A 519 12.66 -13.90 2.77
C TYR A 519 13.91 -14.74 3.00
N ALA A 520 14.05 -15.91 2.36
CA ALA A 520 15.21 -16.77 2.56
C ALA A 520 16.54 -16.14 2.11
N TRP A 521 16.48 -15.04 1.36
CA TRP A 521 17.64 -14.22 0.99
C TRP A 521 18.11 -13.29 2.15
N PHE A 522 17.26 -13.04 3.15
CA PHE A 522 17.57 -12.14 4.24
C PHE A 522 18.51 -12.81 5.25
N TYR A 523 19.70 -12.26 5.41
CA TYR A 523 20.71 -12.76 6.34
C TYR A 523 20.64 -11.98 7.67
N LEU A 524 20.35 -12.67 8.76
CA LEU A 524 20.22 -12.12 10.11
C LEU A 524 21.58 -11.86 10.77
N GLY A 525 22.59 -12.67 10.43
CA GLY A 525 23.98 -12.46 10.88
C GLY A 525 24.59 -13.70 11.52
N GLU A 526 25.54 -13.49 12.46
CA GLU A 526 26.35 -14.54 13.12
C GLU A 526 26.57 -14.27 14.62
N ASP A 527 25.61 -13.70 15.34
CA ASP A 527 25.74 -13.25 16.74
C ASP A 527 26.95 -12.30 16.93
N SER A 528 27.16 -11.36 16.00
CA SER A 528 28.35 -10.51 15.92
C SER A 528 28.09 -9.07 16.41
N TRP A 529 27.69 -8.94 17.68
CA TRP A 529 27.23 -7.66 18.22
C TRP A 529 28.29 -6.53 18.20
N VAL A 530 27.80 -5.28 18.24
CA VAL A 530 28.63 -4.06 18.14
C VAL A 530 29.68 -4.01 19.25
N LYS A 531 30.96 -4.06 18.87
CA LYS A 531 32.09 -4.03 19.82
C LYS A 531 32.42 -2.62 20.31
N LEU A 532 32.20 -1.60 19.47
CA LEU A 532 32.45 -0.20 19.80
C LEU A 532 31.13 0.49 20.13
N ARG A 533 30.76 0.48 21.41
CA ARG A 533 29.58 1.14 21.97
C ARG A 533 29.99 1.98 23.17
N GLY A 534 29.32 3.09 23.41
CA GLY A 534 29.63 3.96 24.53
C GLY A 534 28.48 4.89 24.91
N VAL A 535 28.76 5.74 25.89
CA VAL A 535 27.88 6.82 26.33
C VAL A 535 28.55 8.14 25.99
N VAL A 536 27.78 9.08 25.48
CA VAL A 536 28.25 10.44 25.18
C VAL A 536 28.58 11.15 26.49
N GLU A 537 29.84 11.55 26.64
CA GLU A 537 30.39 12.28 27.80
C GLU A 537 31.01 13.60 27.29
N SER A 538 30.34 14.72 27.53
CA SER A 538 30.76 16.05 27.06
C SER A 538 30.99 16.08 25.54
N ASP A 539 32.18 16.43 25.06
CA ASP A 539 32.56 16.47 23.63
C ASP A 539 33.19 15.15 23.13
N THR A 540 33.05 14.05 23.88
CA THR A 540 33.65 12.74 23.58
C THR A 540 32.68 11.58 23.81
N ILE A 541 33.00 10.39 23.29
CA ILE A 541 32.37 9.16 23.75
C ILE A 541 33.33 8.51 24.74
N LYS A 542 32.84 8.04 25.89
CA LYS A 542 33.69 7.44 26.94
C LYS A 542 34.62 6.37 26.35
N GLY A 543 35.94 6.63 26.40
CA GLY A 543 36.95 5.69 25.90
C GLY A 543 37.22 5.72 24.39
N PHE A 544 36.57 6.61 23.64
CA PHE A 544 36.79 6.79 22.19
C PHE A 544 36.95 8.28 21.82
N ASN A 545 38.12 8.64 21.28
CA ASN A 545 38.37 10.00 20.81
C ASN A 545 37.88 10.17 19.36
N LEU A 546 36.76 10.87 19.20
CA LEU A 546 36.15 11.20 17.91
C LEU A 546 36.95 12.21 17.08
N GLY A 547 37.74 13.07 17.73
CA GLY A 547 38.41 14.21 17.07
C GLY A 547 37.48 15.38 16.72
N ALA A 548 36.18 15.29 16.99
CA ALA A 548 35.21 16.37 16.89
C ALA A 548 34.01 16.12 17.83
N LYS A 549 33.27 17.19 18.16
CA LYS A 549 32.05 17.14 18.97
C LYS A 549 30.86 16.68 18.12
N LEU A 550 30.02 15.80 18.67
CA LEU A 550 28.70 15.46 18.12
C LEU A 550 27.73 16.62 18.32
N LYS A 551 27.01 16.99 17.26
CA LYS A 551 26.08 18.14 17.26
C LYS A 551 24.71 17.75 17.78
N ASN A 552 24.26 16.52 17.50
CA ASN A 552 22.86 16.13 17.71
C ASN A 552 22.66 15.24 18.94
N PHE A 553 23.67 14.46 19.32
CA PHE A 553 23.63 13.64 20.53
C PHE A 553 23.90 14.45 21.81
N GLN A 554 23.18 14.13 22.88
CA GLN A 554 23.26 14.76 24.18
C GLN A 554 24.11 13.94 25.16
N GLU A 555 24.58 14.58 26.23
CA GLU A 555 25.29 13.90 27.31
C GLU A 555 24.39 12.83 27.97
N GLY A 556 24.89 11.59 28.04
CA GLY A 556 24.13 10.44 28.53
C GLY A 556 23.52 9.55 27.46
N ASP A 557 23.50 9.98 26.19
CA ASP A 557 22.98 9.16 25.09
C ASP A 557 23.86 7.92 24.88
N SER A 558 23.20 6.77 24.70
CA SER A 558 23.86 5.52 24.33
C SER A 558 24.03 5.44 22.81
N VAL A 559 25.26 5.17 22.37
CA VAL A 559 25.62 5.19 20.95
C VAL A 559 26.52 4.03 20.55
N ASN A 560 26.34 3.59 19.32
CA ASN A 560 27.18 2.62 18.63
C ASN A 560 28.12 3.34 17.65
N ILE A 561 29.28 2.74 17.36
CA ILE A 561 30.34 3.37 16.54
C ILE A 561 30.87 2.38 15.50
N TYR A 562 31.06 2.86 14.28
CA TYR A 562 31.79 2.19 13.22
C TYR A 562 32.83 3.15 12.60
N VAL A 563 33.99 2.62 12.19
CA VAL A 563 35.08 3.41 11.62
C VAL A 563 35.45 2.88 10.24
N ASP A 564 35.08 3.63 9.21
CA ASP A 564 35.50 3.38 7.83
C ASP A 564 36.86 4.05 7.57
N ARG A 565 37.82 3.27 7.06
CA ARG A 565 39.16 3.73 6.64
C ARG A 565 39.42 3.55 5.16
N ASP A 566 38.47 2.96 4.43
CA ASP A 566 38.56 2.72 3.00
C ASP A 566 37.91 3.88 2.23
N VAL A 567 38.29 5.09 2.62
CA VAL A 567 37.77 6.36 2.10
C VAL A 567 38.89 7.27 1.63
N LEU A 568 38.61 8.05 0.60
CA LEU A 568 39.55 9.02 0.04
C LEU A 568 39.14 10.44 0.44
N ASN A 569 40.14 11.28 0.69
CA ASN A 569 39.88 12.69 0.97
C ASN A 569 39.32 13.40 -0.26
N GLY A 570 38.35 14.28 -0.03
CA GLY A 570 37.70 15.06 -1.07
C GLY A 570 36.61 14.32 -1.83
N ILE A 571 36.29 13.08 -1.45
CA ILE A 571 35.15 12.37 -2.03
C ILE A 571 33.96 12.52 -1.10
N ASP A 572 32.81 12.89 -1.67
CA ASP A 572 31.55 12.94 -0.95
C ASP A 572 31.02 11.52 -0.79
N TYR A 573 30.83 11.10 0.45
CA TYR A 573 30.28 9.80 0.80
C TYR A 573 28.95 9.99 1.51
N MET A 574 28.00 9.11 1.22
CA MET A 574 26.80 8.98 2.03
C MET A 574 26.86 7.66 2.79
N TYR A 575 26.38 7.68 4.04
CA TYR A 575 26.20 6.49 4.85
C TYR A 575 24.75 6.48 5.34
N TYR A 576 24.17 5.29 5.44
CA TYR A 576 22.99 5.09 6.27
C TYR A 576 23.17 3.86 7.16
N VAL A 577 22.49 3.90 8.31
CA VAL A 577 22.43 2.79 9.25
C VAL A 577 21.00 2.27 9.28
N ALA A 578 20.83 0.99 8.94
CA ALA A 578 19.54 0.31 9.05
C ALA A 578 19.50 -0.49 10.35
N ALA A 579 18.41 -0.41 11.10
CA ALA A 579 18.05 -1.45 12.05
C ALA A 579 17.19 -2.50 11.34
N PHE A 580 17.30 -3.75 11.77
CA PHE A 580 16.45 -4.83 11.30
C PHE A 580 15.95 -5.71 12.45
N ASP A 581 14.79 -6.34 12.25
CA ASP A 581 14.19 -7.29 13.18
C ASP A 581 14.41 -8.75 12.75
N SER A 582 14.05 -9.70 13.62
CA SER A 582 14.20 -11.14 13.39
C SER A 582 13.17 -11.74 12.44
N GLY A 583 12.16 -10.96 12.04
CA GLY A 583 10.93 -11.47 11.44
C GLY A 583 10.13 -12.36 12.39
N ASN A 584 8.97 -12.83 11.93
CA ASN A 584 8.10 -13.75 12.65
C ASN A 584 7.29 -14.64 11.68
N THR A 585 6.38 -15.47 12.19
CA THR A 585 5.59 -16.39 11.35
C THR A 585 4.57 -15.70 10.43
N VAL A 586 4.38 -14.40 10.58
CA VAL A 586 3.38 -13.57 9.87
C VAL A 586 4.07 -12.74 8.78
N VAL A 587 5.26 -12.21 9.07
CA VAL A 587 6.03 -11.32 8.20
C VAL A 587 7.51 -11.66 8.33
N GLY A 588 8.25 -11.62 7.21
CA GLY A 588 9.70 -11.77 7.26
C GLY A 588 10.41 -10.61 7.96
N PRO A 589 11.74 -10.68 8.09
CA PRO A 589 12.54 -9.61 8.67
C PRO A 589 12.29 -8.27 7.99
N LEU A 590 12.07 -7.21 8.77
CA LEU A 590 11.98 -5.86 8.25
C LEU A 590 13.25 -5.07 8.55
N GLU A 591 13.64 -4.23 7.59
CA GLU A 591 14.84 -3.40 7.64
C GLU A 591 14.51 -1.95 7.26
N ASN A 592 15.15 -0.98 7.90
CA ASN A 592 14.96 0.42 7.52
C ASN A 592 15.67 0.76 6.20
N SER A 593 14.98 1.49 5.32
CA SER A 593 15.60 2.14 4.17
C SER A 593 16.34 3.43 4.55
N ALA A 594 17.20 3.91 3.66
CA ALA A 594 17.83 5.23 3.79
C ALA A 594 16.78 6.34 3.79
N ALA A 595 16.88 7.29 4.72
CA ALA A 595 16.05 8.49 4.70
C ALA A 595 16.29 9.36 3.45
N THR A 596 15.21 9.89 2.89
CA THR A 596 15.23 10.75 1.69
C THR A 596 15.64 12.19 2.00
N ASN A 597 15.28 12.73 3.18
CA ASN A 597 15.67 14.08 3.60
C ASN A 597 16.97 14.08 4.42
N ILE A 598 18.11 14.11 3.74
CA ILE A 598 19.44 14.04 4.39
C ILE A 598 19.84 15.25 5.25
N THR A 599 19.01 16.30 5.29
CA THR A 599 19.29 17.50 6.11
C THR A 599 18.77 17.37 7.54
N GLU A 600 17.89 16.39 7.78
CA GLU A 600 17.36 16.10 9.11
C GLU A 600 18.25 15.11 9.86
N PHE A 601 18.16 15.13 11.19
CA PHE A 601 18.83 14.15 12.02
C PHE A 601 18.04 12.82 12.01
N ASN A 602 18.38 11.98 11.03
CA ASN A 602 17.77 10.68 10.77
C ASN A 602 18.86 9.61 10.56
N ASN A 603 18.53 8.50 9.90
CA ASN A 603 19.43 7.38 9.71
C ASN A 603 20.41 7.50 8.54
N THR A 604 20.44 8.63 7.82
CA THR A 604 21.33 8.88 6.68
C THR A 604 22.17 10.14 6.90
N VAL A 605 23.45 10.12 6.54
CA VAL A 605 24.36 11.27 6.63
C VAL A 605 25.30 11.35 5.43
N SER A 606 25.58 12.58 4.99
CA SER A 606 26.59 12.87 3.96
C SER A 606 27.84 13.50 4.59
N VAL A 607 29.02 13.04 4.19
CA VAL A 607 30.31 13.50 4.72
C VAL A 607 31.41 13.49 3.66
N LYS A 608 32.36 14.42 3.82
CA LYS A 608 33.53 14.55 2.95
C LYS A 608 34.82 14.48 3.77
N PRO A 609 35.57 13.37 3.74
CA PRO A 609 36.86 13.25 4.42
C PRO A 609 37.85 14.29 3.91
N ALA A 610 38.61 14.87 4.82
CA ALA A 610 39.60 15.89 4.48
C ALA A 610 40.73 15.91 5.50
N LEU A 611 41.88 16.40 5.06
CA LEU A 611 42.99 16.75 5.95
C LEU A 611 42.57 17.93 6.84
N ALA A 612 43.08 17.96 8.07
CA ALA A 612 42.85 19.09 8.95
C ALA A 612 43.43 20.39 8.34
N LEU A 613 42.71 21.50 8.49
CA LEU A 613 43.11 22.84 8.02
C LEU A 613 44.48 23.31 8.55
N GLU A 614 44.87 22.85 9.74
CA GLU A 614 46.14 23.20 10.39
C GLU A 614 47.36 22.44 9.82
N SER A 615 47.36 22.07 8.53
CA SER A 615 48.54 21.45 7.92
C SER A 615 49.70 22.45 7.93
N LYS A 616 50.66 22.26 8.85
CA LYS A 616 51.91 23.06 8.94
C LYS A 616 52.87 22.82 7.78
N THR A 617 52.47 22.05 6.78
CA THR A 617 53.29 21.63 5.66
C THR A 617 52.47 21.55 4.37
N LEU A 618 53.11 21.81 3.25
CA LEU A 618 52.54 21.69 1.91
C LEU A 618 52.80 20.31 1.27
N ASN A 619 53.45 19.39 1.99
CA ASN A 619 53.84 18.07 1.48
C ASN A 619 52.65 17.14 1.19
N ASN A 620 51.51 17.39 1.85
CA ASN A 620 50.31 16.58 1.73
C ASN A 620 49.36 17.07 0.65
N ILE A 621 49.73 18.12 -0.10
CA ILE A 621 48.90 18.58 -1.20
C ILE A 621 48.83 17.52 -2.30
N ARG A 622 47.61 17.20 -2.71
CA ARG A 622 47.32 16.27 -3.80
C ARG A 622 46.29 16.88 -4.74
N VAL A 623 46.32 16.41 -5.99
CA VAL A 623 45.25 16.64 -6.95
C VAL A 623 44.49 15.33 -7.08
N VAL A 624 43.18 15.35 -6.87
CA VAL A 624 42.30 14.17 -6.98
C VAL A 624 41.13 14.47 -7.92
N PRO A 625 40.82 13.59 -8.88
CA PRO A 625 41.60 12.40 -9.23
C PRO A 625 42.89 12.82 -9.97
N ASN A 626 43.90 11.97 -9.99
CA ASN A 626 45.09 12.16 -10.83
C ASN A 626 45.66 10.81 -11.26
N PRO A 627 45.52 10.42 -12.55
CA PRO A 627 44.95 11.19 -13.66
C PRO A 627 43.42 11.41 -13.51
N TYR A 628 42.93 12.53 -14.03
CA TYR A 628 41.50 12.72 -14.34
C TYR A 628 41.19 12.01 -15.66
N LYS A 629 40.13 11.18 -15.68
CA LYS A 629 39.79 10.35 -16.84
C LYS A 629 38.33 10.52 -17.26
N VAL A 630 38.05 11.34 -18.27
CA VAL A 630 36.75 11.53 -18.95
C VAL A 630 35.62 11.97 -18.03
N SER A 631 35.25 11.12 -17.09
CA SER A 631 34.26 11.32 -16.03
C SER A 631 34.65 10.54 -14.77
N GLU A 632 34.34 11.07 -13.59
CA GLU A 632 34.49 10.36 -12.31
C GLU A 632 33.14 9.99 -11.69
N ILE A 633 33.13 8.98 -10.80
CA ILE A 633 31.91 8.43 -10.18
C ILE A 633 31.08 9.47 -9.37
N TRP A 634 31.68 10.60 -9.01
CA TRP A 634 31.03 11.67 -8.23
C TRP A 634 30.55 12.85 -9.11
N GLU A 635 30.65 12.75 -10.43
CA GLU A 635 30.18 13.77 -11.36
C GLU A 635 28.74 13.47 -11.78
N THR A 636 27.81 14.39 -11.51
CA THR A 636 26.37 14.16 -11.66
C THR A 636 25.82 14.48 -13.06
N GLY A 637 26.67 14.95 -13.99
CA GLY A 637 26.28 15.23 -15.37
C GLY A 637 27.46 15.25 -16.35
N PHE A 638 27.18 15.07 -17.64
CA PHE A 638 28.18 14.98 -18.72
C PHE A 638 29.08 16.24 -18.87
N ASP A 639 28.62 17.40 -18.39
CA ASP A 639 29.36 18.67 -18.43
C ASP A 639 29.93 19.09 -17.06
N GLU A 640 29.82 18.23 -16.03
CA GLU A 640 30.25 18.51 -14.66
C GLU A 640 31.63 17.91 -14.36
N HIS A 641 32.64 18.35 -15.11
CA HIS A 641 34.02 17.93 -14.88
C HIS A 641 34.61 18.58 -13.63
N LYS A 642 35.25 17.81 -12.75
CA LYS A 642 35.74 18.31 -11.46
C LYS A 642 37.03 17.62 -11.00
N ILE A 643 38.03 18.44 -10.69
CA ILE A 643 39.20 18.02 -9.89
C ILE A 643 39.28 18.82 -8.61
N GLN A 644 39.99 18.29 -7.61
CA GLN A 644 40.18 18.93 -6.33
C GLN A 644 41.66 18.99 -5.96
N PHE A 645 42.08 20.14 -5.42
CA PHE A 645 43.33 20.31 -4.70
C PHE A 645 43.04 20.11 -3.22
N THR A 646 43.58 19.04 -2.62
CA THR A 646 43.35 18.69 -1.22
C THR A 646 44.60 18.97 -0.37
N GLY A 647 44.43 19.08 0.95
CA GLY A 647 45.53 19.38 1.88
C GLY A 647 46.02 20.83 1.84
N LEU A 648 45.19 21.75 1.36
CA LEU A 648 45.48 23.18 1.33
C LEU A 648 45.41 23.81 2.72
N PRO A 649 46.24 24.83 3.01
CA PRO A 649 46.02 25.71 4.16
C PRO A 649 44.80 26.62 3.92
N GLU A 650 44.27 27.23 4.98
CA GLU A 650 43.10 28.14 4.94
C GLU A 650 43.15 29.19 3.82
N SER A 651 44.35 29.71 3.49
CA SER A 651 44.55 30.63 2.38
C SER A 651 45.71 30.22 1.47
N ALA A 652 45.41 30.06 0.17
CA ALA A 652 46.38 29.72 -0.86
C ALA A 652 45.96 30.22 -2.25
N SER A 653 46.93 30.58 -3.09
CA SER A 653 46.74 30.88 -4.52
C SER A 653 47.29 29.72 -5.36
N ILE A 654 46.45 29.14 -6.21
CA ILE A 654 46.75 27.97 -7.05
C ILE A 654 46.81 28.44 -8.50
N ARG A 655 48.01 28.44 -9.09
CA ARG A 655 48.21 28.77 -10.51
C ARG A 655 48.35 27.49 -11.31
N ILE A 656 47.52 27.33 -12.33
CA ILE A 656 47.46 26.14 -13.18
C ILE A 656 47.99 26.50 -14.57
N MET A 657 48.95 25.72 -15.06
CA MET A 657 49.65 25.95 -16.31
C MET A 657 49.59 24.70 -17.20
N ASN A 658 49.54 24.88 -18.52
CA ASN A 658 49.67 23.78 -19.47
C ASN A 658 51.16 23.40 -19.68
N SER A 659 51.43 22.38 -20.49
CA SER A 659 52.79 21.92 -20.78
C SER A 659 53.65 22.92 -21.57
N ALA A 660 53.05 23.95 -22.18
CA ALA A 660 53.77 25.04 -22.83
C ALA A 660 54.14 26.17 -21.84
N GLY A 661 53.71 26.09 -20.58
CA GLY A 661 53.92 27.12 -19.57
C GLY A 661 52.94 28.30 -19.67
N GLU A 662 51.82 28.13 -20.39
CA GLU A 662 50.77 29.15 -20.49
C GLU A 662 49.79 29.04 -19.33
N LEU A 663 49.33 30.19 -18.83
CA LEU A 663 48.40 30.26 -17.69
C LEU A 663 47.01 29.82 -18.14
N VAL A 664 46.50 28.81 -17.46
CA VAL A 664 45.17 28.23 -17.73
C VAL A 664 44.14 28.84 -16.80
N LYS A 665 44.44 28.83 -15.49
CA LYS A 665 43.53 29.31 -14.43
C LYS A 665 44.30 29.67 -13.18
N ILE A 666 43.84 30.70 -12.46
CA ILE A 666 44.19 30.97 -11.07
C ILE A 666 42.97 30.70 -10.19
N LEU A 667 43.17 29.91 -9.14
CA LEU A 667 42.17 29.67 -8.10
C LEU A 667 42.67 30.31 -6.81
N GLU A 668 41.88 31.22 -6.27
CA GLU A 668 42.12 31.81 -4.95
C GLU A 668 41.32 31.01 -3.93
N HIS A 669 42.02 30.33 -3.04
CA HIS A 669 41.45 29.55 -1.95
C HIS A 669 41.53 30.38 -0.67
N ASN A 670 40.36 30.67 -0.10
CA ASN A 670 40.20 31.32 1.20
C ASN A 670 38.96 30.72 1.86
N SER A 671 39.11 29.57 2.51
CA SER A 671 37.98 28.84 3.09
C SER A 671 38.38 28.05 4.32
N ASN A 672 37.37 27.70 5.13
CA ASN A 672 37.50 26.77 6.26
C ASN A 672 37.48 25.31 5.78
N SER A 673 38.05 25.00 4.62
CA SER A 673 38.24 23.64 4.10
C SER A 673 39.65 23.48 3.58
N SER A 674 40.27 22.30 3.72
CA SER A 674 41.57 22.04 3.09
C SER A 674 41.46 21.73 1.58
N ILE A 675 40.31 22.01 0.97
CA ILE A 675 39.94 21.56 -0.38
C ILE A 675 39.57 22.77 -1.24
N ALA A 676 40.17 22.88 -2.42
CA ALA A 676 39.73 23.78 -3.48
C ALA A 676 39.31 22.96 -4.69
N GLU A 677 38.16 23.29 -5.26
CA GLU A 677 37.58 22.56 -6.39
C GLU A 677 37.80 23.35 -7.68
N TRP A 678 38.02 22.64 -8.79
CA TRP A 678 38.16 23.24 -10.11
C TRP A 678 37.37 22.45 -11.14
N ASN A 679 36.58 23.18 -11.93
CA ASN A 679 35.71 22.64 -12.96
C ASN A 679 36.41 22.34 -14.31
N LEU A 680 37.74 22.30 -14.32
CA LEU A 680 38.56 22.08 -15.53
C LEU A 680 38.33 23.12 -16.67
N LYS A 681 37.81 24.32 -16.34
CA LYS A 681 37.68 25.43 -17.28
C LYS A 681 38.80 26.46 -17.11
N ASN A 682 39.25 27.04 -18.22
CA ASN A 682 40.25 28.11 -18.23
C ASN A 682 39.65 29.46 -17.78
N GLU A 683 40.45 30.54 -17.76
CA GLU A 683 39.98 31.90 -17.42
C GLU A 683 38.87 32.44 -18.32
N TYR A 684 38.72 31.89 -19.53
CA TYR A 684 37.67 32.25 -20.48
C TYR A 684 36.45 31.34 -20.40
N ASN A 685 36.34 30.53 -19.35
CA ASN A 685 35.26 29.57 -19.10
C ASN A 685 35.14 28.49 -20.19
N GLN A 686 36.25 28.17 -20.88
CA GLN A 686 36.32 27.09 -21.87
C GLN A 686 36.94 25.84 -21.26
N GLN A 687 36.42 24.66 -21.62
CA GLN A 687 36.99 23.38 -21.21
C GLN A 687 38.44 23.26 -21.71
N ILE A 688 39.33 22.80 -20.85
CA ILE A 688 40.74 22.58 -21.21
C ILE A 688 40.90 21.31 -22.05
N ALA A 689 41.99 21.23 -22.82
CA ALA A 689 42.30 20.04 -23.62
C ALA A 689 42.89 18.89 -22.77
N PRO A 690 42.87 17.63 -23.25
CA PRO A 690 43.63 16.55 -22.62
C PRO A 690 45.13 16.86 -22.63
N GLY A 691 45.83 16.56 -21.54
CA GLY A 691 47.25 16.80 -21.46
C GLY A 691 47.83 16.78 -20.06
N VAL A 692 49.11 17.16 -19.97
CA VAL A 692 49.82 17.32 -18.71
C VAL A 692 49.72 18.77 -18.27
N TYR A 693 49.29 18.95 -17.03
CA TYR A 693 49.17 20.26 -16.39
C TYR A 693 50.07 20.34 -15.16
N PHE A 694 50.53 21.55 -14.88
CA PHE A 694 51.36 21.86 -13.73
C PHE A 694 50.62 22.83 -12.83
N TYR A 695 50.77 22.68 -11.53
CA TYR A 695 50.28 23.64 -10.56
C TYR A 695 51.43 24.25 -9.75
N PHE A 696 51.27 25.52 -9.42
CA PHE A 696 52.11 26.25 -8.48
C PHE A 696 51.22 26.83 -7.40
N ILE A 697 51.43 26.40 -6.16
CA ILE A 697 50.66 26.84 -5.00
C ILE A 697 51.52 27.73 -4.13
N SER A 698 51.00 28.90 -3.79
CA SER A 698 51.62 29.86 -2.87
C SER A 698 50.69 30.15 -1.71
N SER A 699 51.22 30.13 -0.49
CA SER A 699 50.50 30.42 0.75
C SER A 699 51.41 31.13 1.76
N SER A 700 50.88 31.53 2.90
CA SER A 700 51.65 32.11 4.00
C SER A 700 52.69 31.14 4.59
N ILE A 701 52.48 29.82 4.44
CA ILE A 701 53.36 28.77 4.97
C ILE A 701 54.40 28.28 3.97
N GLY A 702 54.37 28.75 2.71
CA GLY A 702 55.39 28.44 1.70
C GLY A 702 54.84 28.28 0.28
N GLN A 703 55.66 27.69 -0.58
CA GLN A 703 55.34 27.41 -1.98
C GLN A 703 55.57 25.93 -2.31
N THR A 704 54.72 25.36 -3.15
CA THR A 704 54.89 24.00 -3.68
C THR A 704 54.44 23.91 -5.13
N THR A 705 54.93 22.89 -5.83
CA THR A 705 54.58 22.63 -7.22
C THR A 705 54.31 21.15 -7.43
N GLY A 706 53.48 20.84 -8.41
CA GLY A 706 53.30 19.47 -8.86
C GLY A 706 52.69 19.40 -10.25
N LYS A 707 52.27 18.20 -10.63
CA LYS A 707 51.68 17.92 -11.94
C LYS A 707 50.50 16.99 -11.81
N PHE A 708 49.57 17.10 -12.75
CA PHE A 708 48.46 16.18 -12.91
C PHE A 708 48.16 15.98 -14.39
N PHE A 709 47.45 14.90 -14.67
CA PHE A 709 47.11 14.50 -16.02
C PHE A 709 45.60 14.60 -16.21
N VAL A 710 45.20 15.13 -17.36
CA VAL A 710 43.81 15.15 -17.81
C VAL A 710 43.74 14.33 -19.08
N ILE A 711 42.92 13.29 -19.04
CA ILE A 711 42.65 12.38 -20.14
C ILE A 711 41.15 12.55 -20.40
N LEU A 712 40.76 13.18 -21.51
CA LEU A 712 39.35 13.27 -21.92
C LEU A 712 39.04 12.24 -23.00
#